data_AF-A0AA41R4N1-F1
#
_entry.id   AF-A0AA41R4N1-F1
#
_cell.length_a   1.000
_cell.length_b   1.000
_cell.length_c   1.000
_cell.angle_alpha   90.00
_cell.angle_beta   90.00
_cell.angle_gamma   90.00
#
_symmetry.space_group_name_H-M   'P 1'
#
loop_
_entity.id
_entity.type
_entity.pdbx_description
1 polymer ?
#
loop_
_entity_poly.entity_id
_entity_poly.type
_entity_poly.pdbx_seq_one_letter_code
_entity_poly.pdbx_strand_id
1 'polypeptide(L)'
;MPGKCILILLDGLGDRSFPELDHKTPLQAAQTPHLDRLARDGANGLFHAARLGQALPSENAHFAIFGYDMDQFPGRGALEALGAGIPLGDHQVALLAHFATVRETEEGALLHVDGKPRATTQEAGMLFDAVAAYAHRDVEMRLHPTQGLRAILTMSGDVAPFVTDTDPILNDRPVMAPQPWASHARNVAARDTAEALAAYLEWVHRTLGKHPVNAAREAAGQPLLNGIVTQRAGRLRRVTPFTECFGIRGLSIAGGIVYHGLARYLGLDCVKAADTDDPAADMTQRLDLAREALAHHDFIHVHTKMPDEAAHTKDPVYKKQVIEALDRGIGAALPALLQTPELLLVIAADHSTPSGGPLVHSGEPVPIIFHGPGLRRDHVRVYDEISAPAGALGMVRGNELIYLVLNHLDRIKLQGLMDTPRDQPYWPGVTVPFRLAGTERPAAAAPNQPHNRPSLIYPTGVIHGRFQILHNDHLKYLLAGKALCRHLVVGITNPDPLLTKPEDNDGGRSDPSANPLSYYERALMVRAVLREAGLAPHDFSVVPFPINLPELYAHYVPMDGVFLLSIYDDWGKRKLGNFQSLGLKTHVLWRVSPDEKGISAADIRRRLISGRPWQHLVPGSVPPLIEDWKVAERLQRLHRNASE
;
A
#
# COMPACT_ATOMS: atom_id res chain seq x y z
N MET A 1 1.33 -24.48 21.98
CA MET A 1 2.52 -24.01 21.23
C MET A 1 2.28 -22.54 20.92
N PRO A 2 3.30 -21.68 20.70
CA PRO A 2 3.06 -20.26 20.49
C PRO A 2 2.02 -20.00 19.40
N GLY A 3 1.03 -19.16 19.66
CA GLY A 3 0.02 -18.74 18.68
C GLY A 3 0.18 -17.28 18.27
N LYS A 4 1.04 -16.55 18.98
CA LYS A 4 1.23 -15.10 18.85
C LYS A 4 2.71 -14.72 18.92
N CYS A 5 3.07 -13.60 18.29
CA CYS A 5 4.43 -13.07 18.29
C CYS A 5 4.45 -11.58 18.64
N ILE A 6 5.35 -11.18 19.55
CA ILE A 6 5.78 -9.78 19.70
C ILE A 6 7.24 -9.70 19.26
N LEU A 7 7.52 -8.88 18.25
CA LEU A 7 8.87 -8.50 17.83
C LEU A 7 9.20 -7.13 18.42
N ILE A 8 10.11 -7.08 19.39
CA ILE A 8 10.69 -5.85 19.92
C ILE A 8 11.93 -5.54 19.08
N LEU A 9 11.87 -4.44 18.34
CA LEU A 9 12.93 -3.97 17.47
C LEU A 9 13.57 -2.70 18.05
N LEU A 10 14.84 -2.82 18.41
CA LEU A 10 15.67 -1.73 18.90
C LEU A 10 16.45 -1.15 17.71
N ASP A 11 15.96 -0.06 17.11
CA ASP A 11 16.51 0.52 15.87
C ASP A 11 17.99 0.89 16.06
N GLY A 12 18.84 0.53 15.10
CA GLY A 12 20.26 0.88 15.13
C GLY A 12 21.07 0.33 16.31
N LEU A 13 20.58 -0.71 17.02
CA LEU A 13 21.21 -1.22 18.25
C LEU A 13 22.68 -1.59 18.07
N GLY A 14 23.00 -2.30 16.98
CA GLY A 14 24.34 -2.83 16.74
C GLY A 14 25.39 -1.74 16.62
N ASP A 15 26.59 -2.02 17.10
CA ASP A 15 27.68 -1.04 17.10
C ASP A 15 29.08 -1.67 16.95
N ARG A 16 30.09 -0.81 17.02
CA ARG A 16 31.51 -1.17 17.09
C ARG A 16 32.03 -1.06 18.52
N SER A 17 33.23 -1.56 18.74
CA SER A 17 33.91 -1.40 20.02
C SER A 17 34.59 -0.03 20.14
N PHE A 18 34.58 0.52 21.36
CA PHE A 18 35.18 1.83 21.65
C PHE A 18 36.16 1.76 22.84
N PRO A 19 37.31 2.46 22.78
CA PRO A 19 38.27 2.49 23.89
C PRO A 19 37.69 2.97 25.22
N GLU A 20 36.80 3.98 25.19
CA GLU A 20 36.11 4.52 26.37
C GLU A 20 35.12 3.54 27.04
N LEU A 21 34.82 2.43 26.38
CA LEU A 21 34.02 1.32 26.89
C LEU A 21 34.87 0.04 27.08
N ASP A 22 36.16 0.18 27.36
CA ASP A 22 37.11 -0.93 27.50
C ASP A 22 37.13 -1.87 26.27
N HIS A 23 37.06 -1.29 25.07
CA HIS A 23 36.98 -2.00 23.79
C HIS A 23 35.76 -2.91 23.64
N LYS A 24 34.65 -2.57 24.30
CA LYS A 24 33.34 -3.19 24.11
C LYS A 24 32.43 -2.32 23.24
N THR A 25 31.40 -2.94 22.66
CA THR A 25 30.27 -2.19 22.08
C THR A 25 29.43 -1.53 23.19
N PRO A 26 28.61 -0.50 22.90
CA PRO A 26 27.64 0.04 23.86
C PRO A 26 26.72 -1.02 24.44
N LEU A 27 26.28 -2.00 23.63
CA LEU A 27 25.44 -3.11 24.09
C LEU A 27 26.20 -4.04 25.05
N GLN A 28 27.43 -4.45 24.71
CA GLN A 28 28.30 -5.24 25.59
C GLN A 28 28.66 -4.54 26.91
N ALA A 29 28.75 -3.21 26.89
CA ALA A 29 29.11 -2.40 28.06
C ALA A 29 27.91 -2.02 28.94
N ALA A 30 26.69 -2.13 28.41
CA ALA A 30 25.44 -1.80 29.10
C ALA A 30 25.06 -2.88 30.12
N GLN A 31 24.54 -2.46 31.27
CA GLN A 31 23.89 -3.36 32.23
C GLN A 31 22.49 -3.71 31.74
N THR A 32 22.32 -4.89 31.15
CA THR A 32 21.07 -5.33 30.52
C THR A 32 20.53 -6.65 31.11
N PRO A 33 20.30 -6.74 32.44
CA PRO A 33 19.91 -7.99 33.09
C PRO A 33 18.62 -8.62 32.55
N HIS A 34 17.72 -7.84 31.95
CA HIS A 34 16.46 -8.36 31.42
C HIS A 34 16.65 -8.98 30.03
N LEU A 35 17.42 -8.34 29.14
CA LEU A 35 17.84 -8.89 27.86
C LEU A 35 18.74 -10.11 28.04
N ASP A 36 19.68 -10.08 28.99
CA ASP A 36 20.53 -11.21 29.35
C ASP A 36 19.72 -12.41 29.84
N ARG A 37 18.66 -12.16 30.61
CA ARG A 37 17.72 -13.21 31.02
C ARG A 37 17.00 -13.81 29.81
N LEU A 38 16.51 -12.99 28.89
CA LEU A 38 15.85 -13.46 27.67
C LEU A 38 16.80 -14.29 26.79
N ALA A 39 18.05 -13.84 26.63
CA ALA A 39 19.08 -14.60 25.92
C ALA A 39 19.33 -15.96 26.58
N ARG A 40 19.49 -15.97 27.90
CA ARG A 40 19.73 -17.19 28.69
C ARG A 40 18.60 -18.22 28.61
N ASP A 41 17.37 -17.75 28.57
CA ASP A 41 16.18 -18.59 28.59
C ASP A 41 15.64 -18.88 27.16
N GLY A 42 16.32 -18.34 26.13
CA GLY A 42 15.90 -18.35 24.74
C GLY A 42 16.87 -19.03 23.78
N ALA A 43 16.62 -18.84 22.48
CA ALA A 43 17.50 -19.18 21.37
C ALA A 43 18.05 -17.90 20.77
N ASN A 44 19.34 -17.88 20.47
CA ASN A 44 20.09 -16.68 20.11
C ASN A 44 20.71 -16.84 18.72
N GLY A 45 21.05 -15.73 18.09
CA GLY A 45 21.80 -15.71 16.85
C GLY A 45 22.13 -14.30 16.41
N LEU A 46 22.57 -14.17 15.16
CA LEU A 46 22.72 -12.91 14.47
C LEU A 46 21.62 -12.75 13.41
N PHE A 47 21.30 -11.49 13.09
CA PHE A 47 20.39 -11.11 12.03
C PHE A 47 21.05 -10.06 11.12
N HIS A 48 20.76 -10.14 9.82
CA HIS A 48 21.05 -9.07 8.87
C HIS A 48 19.94 -8.98 7.81
N ALA A 49 19.32 -7.81 7.63
CA ALA A 49 18.14 -7.69 6.77
C ALA A 49 18.38 -8.00 5.28
N ALA A 50 19.61 -7.93 4.80
CA ALA A 50 19.99 -8.40 3.45
C ALA A 50 21.30 -9.21 3.44
N ARG A 51 22.43 -8.56 3.13
CA ARG A 51 23.72 -9.22 2.94
C ARG A 51 24.77 -8.62 3.87
N LEU A 52 25.55 -9.47 4.53
CA LEU A 52 26.62 -9.01 5.43
C LEU A 52 27.55 -8.00 4.75
N GLY A 53 27.83 -6.90 5.44
CA GLY A 53 28.63 -5.78 4.94
C GLY A 53 27.83 -4.72 4.18
N GLN A 54 26.54 -4.93 3.91
CA GLN A 54 25.67 -3.94 3.26
C GLN A 54 24.97 -3.07 4.30
N ALA A 55 25.31 -1.78 4.35
CA ALA A 55 24.54 -0.81 5.13
C ALA A 55 23.16 -0.58 4.48
N LEU A 56 22.09 -0.75 5.25
CA LEU A 56 20.72 -0.51 4.82
C LEU A 56 20.11 0.65 5.59
N PRO A 57 19.29 1.49 4.95
CA PRO A 57 18.43 2.41 5.67
C PRO A 57 17.27 1.64 6.34
N SER A 58 16.73 2.18 7.43
CA SER A 58 15.74 1.50 8.28
C SER A 58 14.52 1.02 7.50
N GLU A 59 14.03 1.80 6.52
CA GLU A 59 12.85 1.43 5.73
C GLU A 59 13.07 0.18 4.87
N ASN A 60 14.28 -0.02 4.33
CA ASN A 60 14.63 -1.22 3.58
C ASN A 60 14.80 -2.42 4.53
N ALA A 61 15.45 -2.21 5.67
CA ALA A 61 15.64 -3.25 6.66
C ALA A 61 14.30 -3.76 7.22
N HIS A 62 13.38 -2.86 7.56
CA HIS A 62 12.04 -3.23 8.03
C HIS A 62 11.20 -3.92 6.97
N PHE A 63 11.27 -3.48 5.70
CA PHE A 63 10.58 -4.17 4.61
C PHE A 63 11.05 -5.63 4.47
N ALA A 64 12.34 -5.90 4.66
CA ALA A 64 12.90 -7.25 4.69
C ALA A 64 12.46 -8.05 5.93
N ILE A 65 12.45 -7.41 7.11
CA ILE A 65 12.02 -8.01 8.38
C ILE A 65 10.57 -8.47 8.33
N PHE A 66 9.71 -7.71 7.65
CA PHE A 66 8.32 -8.11 7.38
C PHE A 66 8.20 -9.19 6.31
N GLY A 67 9.30 -9.67 5.74
CA GLY A 67 9.37 -10.83 4.86
C GLY A 67 9.23 -10.54 3.36
N TYR A 68 9.34 -9.27 2.95
CA TYR A 68 9.13 -8.88 1.55
C TYR A 68 10.43 -8.72 0.75
N ASP A 69 10.34 -9.00 -0.55
CA ASP A 69 11.45 -8.90 -1.49
C ASP A 69 11.67 -7.46 -1.96
N MET A 70 12.93 -7.01 -1.99
CA MET A 70 13.28 -5.61 -2.30
C MET A 70 12.83 -5.11 -3.68
N ASP A 71 12.47 -5.99 -4.62
CA ASP A 71 11.90 -5.62 -5.92
C ASP A 71 10.47 -5.04 -5.80
N GLN A 72 9.77 -5.36 -4.71
CA GLN A 72 8.46 -4.83 -4.34
C GLN A 72 8.55 -3.52 -3.53
N PHE A 73 9.75 -3.09 -3.15
CA PHE A 73 9.95 -1.90 -2.35
C PHE A 73 9.56 -0.62 -3.14
N PRO A 74 8.69 0.25 -2.59
CA PRO A 74 8.17 1.40 -3.33
C PRO A 74 9.09 2.62 -3.29
N GLY A 75 10.18 2.59 -2.51
CA GLY A 75 11.04 3.75 -2.27
C GLY A 75 10.57 4.61 -1.09
N ARG A 76 11.50 5.25 -0.39
CA ARG A 76 11.19 6.00 0.85
C ARG A 76 10.26 7.17 0.63
N GLY A 77 10.41 7.94 -0.46
CA GLY A 77 9.51 9.06 -0.75
C GLY A 77 8.04 8.65 -0.84
N ALA A 78 7.76 7.48 -1.43
CA ALA A 78 6.39 6.94 -1.50
C ALA A 78 5.87 6.48 -0.13
N LEU A 79 6.71 5.85 0.70
CA LEU A 79 6.34 5.49 2.07
C LEU A 79 6.04 6.73 2.91
N GLU A 80 6.89 7.74 2.85
CA GLU A 80 6.69 8.97 3.64
C GLU A 80 5.46 9.76 3.18
N ALA A 81 5.15 9.77 1.87
CA ALA A 81 3.88 10.29 1.36
C ALA A 81 2.68 9.57 1.99
N LEU A 82 2.66 8.23 1.96
CA LEU A 82 1.60 7.42 2.56
C LEU A 82 1.47 7.65 4.07
N GLY A 83 2.60 7.74 4.77
CA GLY A 83 2.65 7.97 6.22
C GLY A 83 2.11 9.34 6.62
N ALA A 84 2.38 10.36 5.79
CA ALA A 84 1.89 11.72 5.97
C ALA A 84 0.40 11.86 5.57
N GLY A 85 -0.23 10.80 5.04
CA GLY A 85 -1.60 10.84 4.57
C GLY A 85 -1.77 11.55 3.23
N ILE A 86 -0.68 11.77 2.49
CA ILE A 86 -0.69 12.37 1.16
C ILE A 86 -1.11 11.29 0.16
N PRO A 87 -2.23 11.46 -0.57
CA PRO A 87 -2.63 10.52 -1.60
C PRO A 87 -1.57 10.47 -2.71
N LEU A 88 -1.12 9.26 -3.04
CA LEU A 88 -0.16 9.00 -4.11
C LEU A 88 -0.76 7.98 -5.08
N GLY A 89 -0.95 8.35 -6.33
CA GLY A 89 -1.43 7.46 -7.39
C GLY A 89 -0.32 6.55 -7.93
N ASP A 90 -0.71 5.44 -8.57
CA ASP A 90 0.20 4.40 -9.08
C ASP A 90 1.28 4.91 -10.06
N HIS A 91 1.00 6.03 -10.74
CA HIS A 91 1.91 6.63 -11.72
C HIS A 91 2.64 7.87 -11.21
N GLN A 92 2.41 8.27 -9.95
CA GLN A 92 3.07 9.43 -9.36
C GLN A 92 4.40 9.06 -8.71
N VAL A 93 5.33 10.02 -8.67
CA VAL A 93 6.60 9.91 -7.95
C VAL A 93 6.54 10.82 -6.74
N ALA A 94 7.04 10.36 -5.60
CA ALA A 94 7.22 11.17 -4.40
C ALA A 94 8.70 11.22 -4.02
N LEU A 95 9.19 12.41 -3.65
CA LEU A 95 10.53 12.64 -3.13
C LEU A 95 10.43 13.28 -1.76
N LEU A 96 11.37 12.95 -0.87
CA LEU A 96 11.58 13.76 0.32
C LEU A 96 12.10 15.13 -0.12
N ALA A 97 11.65 16.19 0.54
CA ALA A 97 12.10 17.55 0.28
C ALA A 97 12.30 18.30 1.61
N HIS A 98 13.27 19.20 1.67
CA HIS A 98 13.38 20.14 2.78
C HIS A 98 14.03 21.45 2.35
N PHE A 99 13.72 22.53 3.05
CA PHE A 99 14.40 23.81 2.83
C PHE A 99 15.85 23.75 3.31
N ALA A 100 16.73 24.38 2.54
CA ALA A 100 18.14 24.54 2.83
C ALA A 100 18.58 25.99 2.59
N THR A 101 19.68 26.37 3.23
CA THR A 101 20.43 27.58 2.87
C THR A 101 21.38 27.22 1.74
N VAL A 102 21.25 27.89 0.60
CA VAL A 102 22.16 27.72 -0.55
C VAL A 102 22.80 29.04 -0.94
N ARG A 103 24.01 28.98 -1.48
CA ARG A 103 24.74 30.15 -2.00
C ARG A 103 25.14 29.91 -3.44
N GLU A 104 24.87 30.88 -4.30
CA GLU A 104 25.34 30.86 -5.68
C GLU A 104 26.85 31.16 -5.73
N THR A 105 27.60 30.40 -6.52
CA THR A 105 29.01 30.66 -6.83
C THR A 105 29.13 31.60 -8.02
N GLU A 106 30.32 32.18 -8.25
CA GLU A 106 30.58 33.02 -9.43
C GLU A 106 30.36 32.27 -10.76
N GLU A 107 30.45 30.94 -10.72
CA GLU A 107 30.24 30.03 -11.84
C GLU A 107 28.75 29.66 -12.04
N GLY A 108 27.85 30.19 -11.20
CA GLY A 108 26.41 29.91 -11.25
C GLY A 108 25.98 28.59 -10.63
N ALA A 109 26.85 27.91 -9.86
CA ALA A 109 26.50 26.69 -9.15
C ALA A 109 25.91 27.00 -7.76
N LEU A 110 25.01 26.15 -7.26
CA LEU A 110 24.48 26.27 -5.90
C LEU A 110 25.32 25.44 -4.93
N LEU A 111 25.89 26.08 -3.92
CA LEU A 111 26.55 25.44 -2.80
C LEU A 111 25.57 25.25 -1.64
N HIS A 112 25.50 24.04 -1.10
CA HIS A 112 24.73 23.69 0.08
C HIS A 112 25.44 24.22 1.34
N VAL A 113 24.91 25.28 1.96
CA VAL A 113 25.56 25.95 3.10
C VAL A 113 25.06 25.37 4.43
N ASP A 114 23.74 25.19 4.56
CA ASP A 114 23.11 24.62 5.75
C ASP A 114 21.86 23.82 5.37
N GLY A 115 21.89 22.51 5.61
CA GLY A 115 20.76 21.60 5.36
C GLY A 115 19.76 21.46 6.51
N LYS A 116 20.02 22.10 7.66
CA LYS A 116 19.10 22.08 8.81
C LYS A 116 18.85 23.49 9.36
N PRO A 117 18.48 24.46 8.51
CA PRO A 117 18.24 25.81 8.97
C PRO A 117 17.01 25.86 9.90
N ARG A 118 16.94 26.90 10.74
CA ARG A 118 15.81 27.13 11.65
C ARG A 118 14.88 28.20 11.10
N ALA A 119 13.59 27.95 11.23
CA ALA A 119 12.52 28.89 10.88
C ALA A 119 11.42 28.85 11.93
N THR A 120 10.72 29.97 12.08
CA THR A 120 9.43 30.00 12.77
C THR A 120 8.35 29.33 11.91
N THR A 121 7.27 28.87 12.54
CA THR A 121 6.12 28.29 11.82
C THR A 121 5.52 29.26 10.79
N GLN A 122 5.51 30.57 11.11
CA GLN A 122 5.01 31.60 10.22
C GLN A 122 5.89 31.75 8.97
N GLU A 123 7.21 31.85 9.14
CA GLU A 123 8.16 31.92 8.02
C GLU A 123 8.03 30.68 7.13
N ALA A 124 8.01 29.49 7.74
CA ALA A 124 7.87 28.23 7.02
C ALA A 124 6.58 28.20 6.18
N GLY A 125 5.44 28.57 6.76
CA GLY A 125 4.16 28.63 6.05
C GLY A 125 4.20 29.55 4.84
N MET A 126 4.69 30.79 5.01
CA MET A 126 4.80 31.75 3.91
C MET A 126 5.73 31.25 2.78
N LEU A 127 6.84 30.60 3.13
CA LEU A 127 7.77 30.06 2.15
C LEU A 127 7.19 28.85 1.43
N PHE A 128 6.49 27.95 2.14
CA PHE A 128 5.80 26.82 1.51
C PHE A 128 4.73 27.29 0.51
N ASP A 129 3.90 28.27 0.88
CA ASP A 129 2.87 28.83 0.01
C ASP A 129 3.47 29.41 -1.28
N ALA A 130 4.64 30.08 -1.18
CA ALA A 130 5.33 30.67 -2.31
C ALA A 130 5.82 29.65 -3.34
N VAL A 131 6.05 28.39 -2.92
CA VAL A 131 6.59 27.33 -3.80
C VAL A 131 5.73 26.05 -3.84
N ALA A 132 4.45 26.15 -3.48
CA ALA A 132 3.58 24.98 -3.26
C ALA A 132 3.28 24.17 -4.53
N ALA A 133 3.19 24.80 -5.70
CA ALA A 133 2.83 24.15 -6.95
C ALA A 133 3.60 24.73 -8.14
N TYR A 134 4.02 23.85 -9.04
CA TYR A 134 4.74 24.21 -10.25
C TYR A 134 4.43 23.20 -11.36
N ALA A 135 4.54 23.63 -12.62
CA ALA A 135 4.41 22.74 -13.76
C ALA A 135 5.53 23.03 -14.76
N HIS A 136 6.09 21.97 -15.31
CA HIS A 136 7.09 22.06 -16.37
C HIS A 136 6.72 21.04 -17.46
N ARG A 137 6.34 21.55 -18.64
CA ARG A 137 5.72 20.74 -19.70
C ARG A 137 4.49 20.00 -19.17
N ASP A 138 4.43 18.68 -19.35
CA ASP A 138 3.33 17.82 -18.89
C ASP A 138 3.55 17.26 -17.47
N VAL A 139 4.58 17.72 -16.76
CA VAL A 139 4.87 17.30 -15.37
C VAL A 139 4.38 18.35 -14.39
N GLU A 140 3.43 17.96 -13.54
CA GLU A 140 2.96 18.75 -12.41
C GLU A 140 3.69 18.36 -11.12
N MET A 141 4.05 19.35 -10.30
CA MET A 141 4.73 19.20 -9.04
C MET A 141 3.95 19.89 -7.93
N ARG A 142 3.81 19.22 -6.79
CA ARG A 142 3.18 19.75 -5.58
C ARG A 142 4.04 19.47 -4.36
N LEU A 143 4.35 20.50 -3.60
CA LEU A 143 5.10 20.43 -2.36
C LEU A 143 4.12 20.38 -1.19
N HIS A 144 4.20 19.31 -0.40
CA HIS A 144 3.32 19.07 0.74
C HIS A 144 4.11 19.25 2.03
N PRO A 145 3.85 20.31 2.82
CA PRO A 145 4.51 20.51 4.11
C PRO A 145 4.28 19.31 5.04
N THR A 146 5.32 18.89 5.75
CA THR A 146 5.22 17.90 6.84
C THR A 146 5.59 18.56 8.17
N GLN A 147 6.70 18.16 8.79
CA GLN A 147 7.13 18.72 10.08
C GLN A 147 8.24 19.77 9.88
N GLY A 148 8.03 20.97 10.42
CA GLY A 148 9.00 22.06 10.34
C GLY A 148 9.23 22.50 8.89
N LEU A 149 10.48 22.43 8.43
CA LEU A 149 10.89 22.78 7.07
C LEU A 149 10.96 21.58 6.12
N ARG A 150 10.46 20.42 6.54
CA ARG A 150 10.40 19.21 5.71
C ARG A 150 9.09 19.15 4.93
N ALA A 151 9.14 18.47 3.80
CA ALA A 151 8.01 18.27 2.91
C ALA A 151 8.17 17.00 2.07
N ILE A 152 7.10 16.65 1.38
CA ILE A 152 7.11 15.66 0.31
C ILE A 152 6.80 16.38 -1.00
N LEU A 153 7.65 16.21 -2.00
CA LEU A 153 7.40 16.68 -3.36
C LEU A 153 6.75 15.54 -4.15
N THR A 154 5.50 15.71 -4.57
CA THR A 154 4.83 14.76 -5.47
C THR A 154 4.89 15.27 -6.91
N MET A 155 5.17 14.36 -7.85
CA MET A 155 5.22 14.62 -9.28
C MET A 155 4.21 13.74 -10.01
N SER A 156 3.45 14.32 -10.94
CA SER A 156 2.51 13.62 -11.83
C SER A 156 2.71 14.00 -13.29
N GLY A 157 2.35 13.10 -14.20
CA GLY A 157 2.67 13.17 -15.62
C GLY A 157 3.33 11.86 -16.05
N ASP A 158 4.08 11.88 -17.15
CA ASP A 158 4.93 10.74 -17.53
C ASP A 158 6.24 10.79 -16.71
N VAL A 159 6.18 10.32 -15.46
CA VAL A 159 7.29 10.40 -14.50
C VAL A 159 7.79 9.03 -14.01
N ALA A 160 9.07 8.97 -13.62
CA ALA A 160 9.70 7.76 -13.12
C ALA A 160 10.61 8.05 -11.91
N PRO A 161 10.67 7.14 -10.91
CA PRO A 161 11.42 7.37 -9.67
C PRO A 161 12.95 7.17 -9.83
N PHE A 162 13.45 6.99 -11.05
CA PHE A 162 14.85 6.63 -11.32
C PHE A 162 15.71 7.88 -11.57
N VAL A 163 15.69 8.79 -10.60
CA VAL A 163 16.43 10.06 -10.62
C VAL A 163 17.36 10.16 -9.41
N THR A 164 18.48 10.88 -9.56
CA THR A 164 19.43 11.13 -8.47
C THR A 164 18.86 12.10 -7.45
N ASP A 165 19.34 11.99 -6.21
CA ASP A 165 19.09 12.99 -5.17
C ASP A 165 19.76 14.32 -5.50
N THR A 166 19.34 15.40 -4.83
CA THR A 166 19.96 16.73 -4.97
C THR A 166 20.63 17.22 -3.69
N ASP A 167 20.22 16.68 -2.54
CA ASP A 167 20.85 16.97 -1.24
C ASP A 167 22.18 16.21 -1.10
N PRO A 168 23.34 16.91 -1.02
CA PRO A 168 24.63 16.27 -0.79
C PRO A 168 24.82 15.76 0.65
N ILE A 169 23.86 16.02 1.57
CA ILE A 169 23.86 15.72 3.01
C ILE A 169 24.90 16.53 3.79
N LEU A 170 26.08 16.73 3.20
CA LEU A 170 27.20 17.49 3.76
C LEU A 170 27.09 18.97 3.38
N ASN A 171 27.45 19.82 4.34
CA ASN A 171 27.62 21.25 4.08
C ASN A 171 28.85 21.50 3.20
N ASP A 172 28.88 22.66 2.55
CA ASP A 172 29.93 23.12 1.65
C ASP A 172 30.19 22.18 0.46
N ARG A 173 29.14 21.46 0.05
CA ARG A 173 29.13 20.66 -1.18
C ARG A 173 28.17 21.26 -2.20
N PRO A 174 28.44 21.10 -3.51
CA PRO A 174 27.46 21.48 -4.52
C PRO A 174 26.15 20.75 -4.31
N VAL A 175 25.03 21.45 -4.45
CA VAL A 175 23.72 20.82 -4.66
C VAL A 175 23.84 19.96 -5.93
N MET A 176 23.47 18.69 -5.83
CA MET A 176 23.63 17.76 -6.95
C MET A 176 22.54 18.03 -7.99
N ALA A 177 22.93 18.12 -9.25
CA ALA A 177 21.98 18.27 -10.34
C ALA A 177 21.15 16.99 -10.50
N PRO A 178 19.80 17.07 -10.58
CA PRO A 178 18.96 15.92 -10.91
C PRO A 178 19.39 15.29 -12.24
N GLN A 179 19.64 13.98 -12.21
CA GLN A 179 19.96 13.20 -13.40
C GLN A 179 19.19 11.88 -13.38
N PRO A 180 18.79 11.33 -14.54
CA PRO A 180 18.31 9.96 -14.58
C PRO A 180 19.44 9.03 -14.16
N TRP A 181 19.11 7.93 -13.49
CA TRP A 181 20.10 6.89 -13.21
C TRP A 181 20.72 6.38 -14.50
N ALA A 182 22.01 6.05 -14.49
CA ALA A 182 22.72 5.57 -15.69
C ALA A 182 22.03 4.36 -16.34
N SER A 183 21.52 3.41 -15.52
CA SER A 183 20.75 2.25 -15.98
C SER A 183 19.39 2.59 -16.61
N HIS A 184 18.91 3.82 -16.40
CA HIS A 184 17.64 4.34 -16.90
C HIS A 184 17.83 5.58 -17.78
N ALA A 185 19.05 5.86 -18.25
CA ALA A 185 19.36 7.07 -19.02
C ALA A 185 18.59 7.16 -20.37
N ARG A 186 18.12 6.02 -20.90
CA ARG A 186 17.29 5.95 -22.11
C ARG A 186 15.79 5.98 -21.83
N ASN A 187 15.38 5.94 -20.56
CA ASN A 187 13.97 6.03 -20.17
C ASN A 187 13.52 7.50 -20.25
N VAL A 188 12.55 7.77 -21.13
CA VAL A 188 12.03 9.13 -21.38
C VAL A 188 11.46 9.73 -20.10
N ALA A 189 10.57 9.01 -19.41
CA ALA A 189 9.98 9.47 -18.15
C ALA A 189 11.02 9.80 -17.07
N ALA A 190 12.13 9.06 -16.95
CA ALA A 190 13.20 9.37 -16.00
C ALA A 190 13.96 10.66 -16.36
N ARG A 191 14.16 10.92 -17.67
CA ARG A 191 14.75 12.17 -18.15
C ARG A 191 13.83 13.35 -17.92
N ASP A 192 12.56 13.20 -18.25
CA ASP A 192 11.54 14.24 -18.06
C ASP A 192 11.35 14.55 -16.57
N THR A 193 11.41 13.54 -15.70
CA THR A 193 11.40 13.73 -14.24
C THR A 193 12.61 14.54 -13.78
N ALA A 194 13.82 14.21 -14.22
CA ALA A 194 15.03 14.93 -13.84
C ALA A 194 15.01 16.39 -14.34
N GLU A 195 14.59 16.61 -15.59
CA GLU A 195 14.48 17.94 -16.19
C GLU A 195 13.44 18.80 -15.46
N ALA A 196 12.24 18.26 -15.21
CA ALA A 196 11.18 18.95 -14.48
C ALA A 196 11.61 19.27 -13.05
N LEU A 197 12.27 18.34 -12.36
CA LEU A 197 12.81 18.55 -11.01
C LEU A 197 13.86 19.66 -11.00
N ALA A 198 14.78 19.69 -11.97
CA ALA A 198 15.79 20.74 -12.08
C ALA A 198 15.14 22.11 -12.28
N ALA A 199 14.16 22.21 -13.19
CA ALA A 199 13.42 23.43 -13.43
C ALA A 199 12.63 23.92 -12.19
N TYR A 200 12.06 22.99 -11.42
CA TYR A 200 11.40 23.31 -10.16
C TYR A 200 12.37 23.87 -9.12
N LEU A 201 13.51 23.23 -8.92
CA LEU A 201 14.50 23.68 -7.92
C LEU A 201 15.11 25.04 -8.28
N GLU A 202 15.35 25.29 -9.57
CA GLU A 202 15.79 26.61 -10.04
C GLU A 202 14.70 27.67 -9.78
N TRP A 203 13.45 27.37 -10.13
CA TRP A 203 12.32 28.26 -9.87
C TRP A 203 12.14 28.55 -8.38
N VAL A 204 12.25 27.53 -7.53
CA VAL A 204 12.25 27.66 -6.06
C VAL A 204 13.33 28.64 -5.62
N HIS A 205 14.58 28.43 -6.05
CA HIS A 205 15.69 29.28 -5.62
C HIS A 205 15.47 30.75 -6.00
N ARG A 206 15.07 31.01 -7.26
CA ARG A 206 14.79 32.36 -7.76
C ARG A 206 13.60 33.01 -7.03
N THR A 207 12.57 32.23 -6.70
CA THR A 207 11.35 32.71 -6.02
C THR A 207 11.64 33.05 -4.57
N LEU A 208 12.28 32.12 -3.84
CA LEU A 208 12.60 32.30 -2.44
C LEU A 208 13.68 33.36 -2.21
N GLY A 209 14.66 33.50 -3.11
CA GLY A 209 15.69 34.53 -3.03
C GLY A 209 15.14 35.96 -3.08
N LYS A 210 13.95 36.16 -3.67
CA LYS A 210 13.27 37.47 -3.73
C LYS A 210 12.13 37.59 -2.70
N HIS A 211 11.92 36.56 -1.89
CA HIS A 211 10.77 36.50 -0.99
C HIS A 211 10.98 37.42 0.24
N PRO A 212 9.96 38.18 0.69
CA PRO A 212 10.09 39.13 1.80
C PRO A 212 10.63 38.53 3.10
N VAL A 213 10.32 37.26 3.37
CA VAL A 213 10.89 36.52 4.51
C VAL A 213 12.41 36.47 4.43
N ASN A 214 12.98 36.13 3.28
CA ASN A 214 14.43 36.06 3.14
C ASN A 214 15.09 37.45 3.14
N ALA A 215 14.41 38.49 2.63
CA ALA A 215 14.89 39.86 2.76
C ALA A 215 14.95 40.31 4.24
N ALA A 216 13.95 39.94 5.04
CA ALA A 216 13.95 40.23 6.48
C ALA A 216 15.03 39.44 7.23
N ARG A 217 15.22 38.16 6.89
CA ARG A 217 16.28 37.32 7.45
C ARG A 217 17.67 37.85 7.14
N GLU A 218 17.91 38.28 5.90
CA GLU A 218 19.16 38.90 5.48
C GLU A 218 19.45 40.17 6.27
N ALA A 219 18.47 41.07 6.39
CA ALA A 219 18.59 42.30 7.18
C ALA A 219 18.87 42.02 8.68
N ALA A 220 18.43 40.87 9.18
CA ALA A 220 18.68 40.40 10.55
C ALA A 220 19.94 39.54 10.69
N GLY A 221 20.72 39.32 9.62
CA GLY A 221 21.92 38.47 9.64
C GLY A 221 21.64 36.98 9.87
N GLN A 222 20.43 36.52 9.55
CA GLN A 222 20.01 35.11 9.69
C GLN A 222 20.26 34.33 8.39
N PRO A 223 20.55 33.01 8.47
CA PRO A 223 20.66 32.15 7.29
C PRO A 223 19.39 32.17 6.46
N LEU A 224 19.54 32.27 5.14
CA LEU A 224 18.43 32.31 4.20
C LEU A 224 17.76 30.94 4.05
N LEU A 225 16.48 30.95 3.75
CA LEU A 225 15.70 29.76 3.39
C LEU A 225 15.39 29.85 1.90
N ASN A 226 16.43 29.77 1.09
CA ASN A 226 16.41 30.14 -0.33
C ASN A 226 16.64 28.95 -1.28
N GLY A 227 16.63 27.72 -0.78
CA GLY A 227 16.70 26.52 -1.60
C GLY A 227 15.82 25.40 -1.04
N ILE A 228 15.49 24.45 -1.91
CA ILE A 228 14.96 23.14 -1.51
C ILE A 228 15.91 22.09 -2.07
N VAL A 229 16.16 21.03 -1.30
CA VAL A 229 16.88 19.84 -1.75
C VAL A 229 16.00 18.61 -1.57
N THR A 230 16.21 17.59 -2.39
CA THR A 230 15.34 16.42 -2.51
C THR A 230 16.11 15.11 -2.42
N GLN A 231 15.46 14.07 -1.89
CA GLN A 231 16.06 12.75 -1.69
C GLN A 231 15.07 11.59 -1.88
N ARG A 232 15.61 10.42 -2.21
CA ARG A 232 14.98 9.10 -2.14
C ARG A 232 13.63 9.02 -2.85
N ALA A 233 13.66 9.30 -4.15
CA ALA A 233 12.49 9.17 -5.02
C ALA A 233 11.84 7.78 -4.90
N GLY A 234 10.51 7.74 -4.85
CA GLY A 234 9.72 6.53 -4.73
C GLY A 234 8.44 6.59 -5.56
N ARG A 235 7.92 5.42 -5.92
CA ARG A 235 6.63 5.23 -6.61
C ARG A 235 5.98 3.96 -6.07
N LEU A 236 4.68 4.00 -5.80
CA LEU A 236 3.95 2.83 -5.34
C LEU A 236 4.12 1.66 -6.32
N ARG A 237 4.28 0.47 -5.75
CA ARG A 237 4.25 -0.80 -6.48
C ARG A 237 3.11 -1.64 -5.94
N ARG A 238 2.79 -2.72 -6.67
CA ARG A 238 1.86 -3.71 -6.16
C ARG A 238 2.58 -4.60 -5.15
N VAL A 239 1.99 -4.73 -3.98
CA VAL A 239 2.44 -5.64 -2.92
C VAL A 239 1.23 -6.41 -2.42
N THR A 240 1.42 -7.69 -2.09
CA THR A 240 0.40 -8.49 -1.44
C THR A 240 0.34 -8.11 0.04
N PRO A 241 -0.84 -7.86 0.64
CA PRO A 241 -0.92 -7.49 2.06
C PRO A 241 -0.36 -8.55 3.02
N PHE A 242 0.16 -8.12 4.17
CA PHE A 242 0.87 -8.97 5.14
C PHE A 242 0.06 -10.18 5.61
N THR A 243 -1.21 -9.98 5.93
CA THR A 243 -2.09 -11.07 6.34
C THR A 243 -2.35 -12.08 5.23
N GLU A 244 -2.36 -11.64 3.98
CA GLU A 244 -2.50 -12.54 2.83
C GLU A 244 -1.21 -13.30 2.55
N CYS A 245 -0.04 -12.66 2.72
CA CYS A 245 1.27 -13.30 2.58
C CYS A 245 1.54 -14.36 3.65
N PHE A 246 1.22 -14.08 4.91
CA PHE A 246 1.72 -14.87 6.05
C PHE A 246 0.61 -15.50 6.90
N GLY A 247 -0.67 -15.25 6.60
CA GLY A 247 -1.79 -15.88 7.29
C GLY A 247 -1.97 -15.46 8.75
N ILE A 248 -1.36 -14.33 9.13
CA ILE A 248 -1.35 -13.76 10.48
C ILE A 248 -1.67 -12.27 10.42
N ARG A 249 -2.44 -11.77 11.39
CA ARG A 249 -2.80 -10.34 11.46
C ARG A 249 -1.66 -9.56 12.10
N GLY A 250 -1.16 -8.56 11.39
CA GLY A 250 0.00 -7.78 11.80
C GLY A 250 -0.36 -6.39 12.32
N LEU A 251 0.30 -5.96 13.39
CA LEU A 251 0.24 -4.59 13.93
C LEU A 251 1.66 -4.04 14.05
N SER A 252 1.85 -2.77 13.70
CA SER A 252 3.09 -2.03 13.97
C SER A 252 2.83 -0.88 14.96
N ILE A 253 3.53 -0.89 16.09
CA ILE A 253 3.61 0.17 17.08
C ILE A 253 4.96 0.86 16.91
N ALA A 254 4.96 2.01 16.22
CA ALA A 254 6.19 2.69 15.82
C ALA A 254 6.04 4.21 15.78
N GLY A 255 7.16 4.88 16.04
CA GLY A 255 7.32 6.32 15.87
C GLY A 255 7.87 6.67 14.49
N GLY A 256 7.40 7.76 13.90
CA GLY A 256 7.88 8.27 12.61
C GLY A 256 7.01 7.94 11.41
N ILE A 257 6.92 8.92 10.50
CA ILE A 257 6.04 8.92 9.33
C ILE A 257 6.33 7.74 8.39
N VAL A 258 7.62 7.42 8.18
CA VAL A 258 8.03 6.32 7.29
C VAL A 258 7.44 4.96 7.70
N TYR A 259 7.36 4.65 9.00
CA TYR A 259 6.82 3.37 9.48
C TYR A 259 5.30 3.32 9.38
N HIS A 260 4.61 4.46 9.54
CA HIS A 260 3.17 4.54 9.30
C HIS A 260 2.86 4.30 7.82
N GLY A 261 3.69 4.85 6.94
CA GLY A 261 3.63 4.60 5.51
C GLY A 261 3.91 3.15 5.13
N LEU A 262 4.94 2.55 5.74
CA LEU A 262 5.30 1.15 5.56
C LEU A 262 4.17 0.21 6.01
N ALA A 263 3.60 0.44 7.20
CA ALA A 263 2.47 -0.33 7.69
C ALA A 263 1.26 -0.25 6.74
N ARG A 264 0.91 0.97 6.30
CA ARG A 264 -0.17 1.19 5.34
C ARG A 264 0.10 0.50 4.00
N TYR A 265 1.33 0.58 3.49
CA TYR A 265 1.71 -0.06 2.22
C TYR A 265 1.62 -1.58 2.29
N LEU A 266 2.02 -2.17 3.42
CA LEU A 266 2.01 -3.61 3.65
C LEU A 266 0.65 -4.16 4.15
N GLY A 267 -0.33 -3.29 4.42
CA GLY A 267 -1.62 -3.69 4.99
C GLY A 267 -1.54 -4.18 6.44
N LEU A 268 -0.59 -3.64 7.21
CA LEU A 268 -0.50 -3.80 8.66
C LEU A 268 -1.39 -2.75 9.35
N ASP A 269 -2.00 -3.12 10.46
CA ASP A 269 -2.57 -2.13 11.38
C ASP A 269 -1.42 -1.31 12.01
N CYS A 270 -1.70 -0.07 12.41
CA CYS A 270 -0.66 0.84 12.90
C CYS A 270 -1.13 1.65 14.11
N VAL A 271 -0.35 1.60 15.19
CA VAL A 271 -0.45 2.51 16.33
C VAL A 271 0.71 3.50 16.24
N LYS A 272 0.37 4.79 16.16
CA LYS A 272 1.34 5.88 16.11
C LYS A 272 1.81 6.18 17.54
N ALA A 273 2.96 5.65 17.92
CA ALA A 273 3.58 5.91 19.22
C ALA A 273 4.73 6.92 19.03
N ALA A 274 4.59 8.12 19.60
CA ALA A 274 5.68 9.09 19.57
C ALA A 274 6.74 8.72 20.62
N ASP A 275 8.02 8.87 20.26
CA ASP A 275 9.12 8.69 21.20
C ASP A 275 9.06 9.81 22.28
N THR A 276 9.39 9.47 23.52
CA THR A 276 9.42 10.43 24.65
C THR A 276 10.85 10.64 25.16
N ASP A 277 11.06 11.62 26.02
CA ASP A 277 12.37 11.86 26.64
C ASP A 277 12.74 10.81 27.73
N ASP A 278 11.84 9.86 28.05
CA ASP A 278 12.08 8.75 28.97
C ASP A 278 12.02 7.40 28.24
N PRO A 279 13.16 6.84 27.83
CA PRO A 279 13.21 5.58 27.10
C PRO A 279 12.61 4.39 27.86
N ALA A 280 12.70 4.38 29.19
CA ALA A 280 12.20 3.27 29.98
C ALA A 280 10.66 3.29 30.01
N ALA A 281 10.08 4.45 30.32
CA ALA A 281 8.63 4.61 30.38
C ALA A 281 7.98 4.41 29.01
N ASP A 282 8.57 4.95 27.94
CA ASP A 282 8.10 4.77 26.56
C ASP A 282 8.09 3.28 26.17
N MET A 283 9.18 2.56 26.40
CA MET A 283 9.27 1.14 26.09
C MET A 283 8.23 0.32 26.87
N THR A 284 8.05 0.59 28.17
CA THR A 284 7.01 -0.07 28.97
C THR A 284 5.62 0.18 28.38
N GLN A 285 5.29 1.43 28.04
CA GLN A 285 3.99 1.78 27.45
C GLN A 285 3.75 1.05 26.12
N ARG A 286 4.76 0.98 25.24
CA ARG A 286 4.62 0.28 23.95
C ARG A 286 4.40 -1.22 24.14
N LEU A 287 5.07 -1.83 25.11
CA LEU A 287 4.91 -3.25 25.41
C LEU A 287 3.56 -3.57 26.06
N ASP A 288 3.02 -2.67 26.88
CA ASP A 288 1.67 -2.79 27.41
C ASP A 288 0.62 -2.72 26.29
N LEU A 289 0.75 -1.74 25.37
CA LEU A 289 -0.10 -1.64 24.18
C LEU A 289 0.00 -2.89 23.30
N ALA A 290 1.20 -3.44 23.11
CA ALA A 290 1.41 -4.66 22.36
C ALA A 290 0.68 -5.84 23.02
N ARG A 291 0.83 -6.00 24.34
CA ARG A 291 0.18 -7.07 25.09
C ARG A 291 -1.35 -7.01 24.98
N GLU A 292 -1.94 -5.81 25.05
CA GLU A 292 -3.39 -5.61 24.87
C GLU A 292 -3.84 -5.97 23.44
N ALA A 293 -3.06 -5.56 22.43
CA ALA A 293 -3.37 -5.80 21.04
C ALA A 293 -3.30 -7.27 20.61
N LEU A 294 -2.70 -8.17 21.40
CA LEU A 294 -2.67 -9.62 21.16
C LEU A 294 -4.07 -10.26 21.08
N ALA A 295 -5.09 -9.62 21.66
CA ALA A 295 -6.49 -10.04 21.54
C ALA A 295 -6.98 -10.04 20.07
N HIS A 296 -6.41 -9.17 19.24
CA HIS A 296 -6.87 -8.94 17.87
C HIS A 296 -5.79 -9.13 16.80
N HIS A 297 -4.52 -9.32 17.20
CA HIS A 297 -3.39 -9.47 16.28
C HIS A 297 -2.60 -10.71 16.63
N ASP A 298 -1.89 -11.24 15.64
CA ASP A 298 -1.11 -12.48 15.74
C ASP A 298 0.40 -12.19 15.68
N PHE A 299 0.79 -11.08 15.05
CA PHE A 299 2.15 -10.57 15.00
C PHE A 299 2.15 -9.07 15.33
N ILE A 300 2.93 -8.66 16.32
CA ILE A 300 3.02 -7.26 16.74
C ILE A 300 4.48 -6.83 16.70
N HIS A 301 4.76 -5.83 15.87
CA HIS A 301 6.05 -5.17 15.81
C HIS A 301 6.04 -3.95 16.74
N VAL A 302 6.94 -3.94 17.71
CA VAL A 302 7.17 -2.84 18.65
C VAL A 302 8.54 -2.25 18.35
N HIS A 303 8.57 -0.98 17.97
CA HIS A 303 9.77 -0.32 17.51
C HIS A 303 10.12 0.90 18.37
N THR A 304 11.41 1.18 18.52
CA THR A 304 11.92 2.42 19.13
C THR A 304 13.13 2.92 18.36
N LYS A 305 13.21 4.23 18.08
CA LYS A 305 14.36 4.86 17.39
C LYS A 305 15.50 5.27 18.32
N MET A 306 15.27 5.24 19.63
CA MET A 306 16.17 5.85 20.61
C MET A 306 17.63 5.36 20.54
N PRO A 307 17.95 4.06 20.32
CA PRO A 307 19.36 3.65 20.19
C PRO A 307 20.05 4.21 18.94
N ASP A 308 19.34 4.29 17.81
CA ASP A 308 19.82 4.88 16.56
C ASP A 308 20.07 6.38 16.71
N GLU A 309 19.12 7.11 17.33
CA GLU A 309 19.27 8.53 17.62
C GLU A 309 20.45 8.82 18.55
N ALA A 310 20.65 7.98 19.56
CA ALA A 310 21.80 8.06 20.45
C ALA A 310 23.12 7.77 19.72
N ALA A 311 23.16 6.80 18.80
CA ALA A 311 24.34 6.55 17.98
C ALA A 311 24.71 7.76 17.10
N HIS A 312 23.70 8.48 16.59
CA HIS A 312 23.90 9.65 15.75
C HIS A 312 24.47 10.87 16.49
N THR A 313 24.44 10.91 17.83
CA THR A 313 25.18 11.91 18.61
C THR A 313 26.69 11.65 18.63
N LYS A 314 27.13 10.48 18.15
CA LYS A 314 28.53 10.03 18.14
C LYS A 314 29.14 9.93 19.54
N ASP A 315 28.31 9.52 20.50
CA ASP A 315 28.66 9.28 21.89
C ASP A 315 28.26 7.84 22.29
N PRO A 316 29.21 6.89 22.31
CA PRO A 316 28.92 5.50 22.65
C PRO A 316 28.55 5.32 24.13
N VAL A 317 28.98 6.22 25.02
CA VAL A 317 28.58 6.20 26.44
C VAL A 317 27.10 6.59 26.57
N TYR A 318 26.65 7.59 25.80
CA TYR A 318 25.25 7.96 25.75
C TYR A 318 24.37 6.84 25.18
N LYS A 319 24.77 6.23 24.06
CA LYS A 319 24.03 5.07 23.51
C LYS A 319 23.93 3.92 24.51
N LYS A 320 25.01 3.63 25.26
CA LYS A 320 24.99 2.66 26.37
C LYS A 320 23.90 3.02 27.39
N GLN A 321 23.81 4.27 27.86
CA GLN A 321 22.81 4.69 28.84
C GLN A 321 21.38 4.53 28.32
N VAL A 322 21.15 4.82 27.04
CA VAL A 322 19.85 4.61 26.38
C VAL A 322 19.49 3.13 26.34
N ILE A 323 20.44 2.25 26.01
CA ILE A 323 20.24 0.79 26.04
C ILE A 323 19.89 0.31 27.45
N GLU A 324 20.59 0.78 28.48
CA GLU A 324 20.28 0.46 29.89
C GLU A 324 18.88 0.94 30.30
N ALA A 325 18.42 2.08 29.79
CA ALA A 325 17.07 2.59 30.03
C ALA A 325 15.99 1.73 29.35
N LEU A 326 16.22 1.34 28.10
CA LEU A 326 15.32 0.45 27.37
C LEU A 326 15.23 -0.94 28.04
N ASP A 327 16.34 -1.49 28.54
CA ASP A 327 16.33 -2.76 29.29
C ASP A 327 15.49 -2.67 30.57
N ARG A 328 15.53 -1.55 31.30
CA ARG A 328 14.63 -1.31 32.45
C ARG A 328 13.16 -1.29 32.02
N GLY A 329 12.85 -0.63 30.90
CA GLY A 329 11.50 -0.58 30.35
C GLY A 329 10.96 -1.95 29.93
N ILE A 330 11.81 -2.76 29.27
CA ILE A 330 11.54 -4.17 28.94
C ILE A 330 11.32 -4.95 30.23
N GLY A 331 12.20 -4.78 31.22
CA GLY A 331 12.14 -5.44 32.53
C GLY A 331 10.84 -5.19 33.29
N ALA A 332 10.29 -3.98 33.21
CA ALA A 332 9.02 -3.64 33.83
C ALA A 332 7.83 -4.38 33.19
N ALA A 333 7.81 -4.52 31.86
CA ALA A 333 6.75 -5.23 31.13
C ALA A 333 6.93 -6.76 31.11
N LEU A 334 8.17 -7.23 31.27
CA LEU A 334 8.55 -8.63 31.08
C LEU A 334 7.74 -9.63 31.92
N PRO A 335 7.45 -9.42 33.23
CA PRO A 335 6.66 -10.35 34.01
C PRO A 335 5.28 -10.64 33.41
N ALA A 336 4.59 -9.61 32.91
CA ALA A 336 3.27 -9.76 32.29
C ALA A 336 3.36 -10.44 30.90
N LEU A 337 4.39 -10.10 30.12
CA LEU A 337 4.65 -10.75 28.82
C LEU A 337 4.93 -12.25 29.01
N LEU A 338 5.77 -12.63 29.96
CA LEU A 338 6.12 -14.03 30.22
C LEU A 338 4.95 -14.88 30.77
N GLN A 339 3.96 -14.24 31.39
CA GLN A 339 2.72 -14.89 31.82
C GLN A 339 1.71 -15.06 30.69
N THR A 340 1.90 -14.39 29.55
CA THR A 340 1.00 -14.49 28.41
C THR A 340 1.17 -15.87 27.76
N PRO A 341 0.13 -16.73 27.78
CA PRO A 341 0.24 -18.07 27.21
C PRO A 341 0.54 -18.00 25.72
N GLU A 342 1.37 -18.94 25.24
CA GLU A 342 1.60 -19.13 23.82
C GLU A 342 2.18 -17.89 23.10
N LEU A 343 2.94 -17.06 23.81
CA LEU A 343 3.65 -15.92 23.24
C LEU A 343 5.08 -16.32 22.83
N LEU A 344 5.43 -16.02 21.58
CA LEU A 344 6.80 -15.88 21.12
C LEU A 344 7.22 -14.41 21.28
N LEU A 345 8.27 -14.17 22.05
CA LEU A 345 8.94 -12.87 22.14
C LEU A 345 10.22 -12.92 21.29
N VAL A 346 10.36 -11.98 20.37
CA VAL A 346 11.56 -11.82 19.56
C VAL A 346 12.17 -10.47 19.89
N ILE A 347 13.47 -10.44 20.23
CA ILE A 347 14.24 -9.19 20.37
C ILE A 347 15.22 -9.12 19.22
N ALA A 348 15.21 -8.03 18.46
CA ALA A 348 16.14 -7.82 17.35
C ALA A 348 16.48 -6.34 17.17
N ALA A 349 17.30 -6.07 16.17
CA ALA A 349 17.49 -4.75 15.58
C ALA A 349 17.40 -4.86 14.05
N ASP A 350 17.27 -3.74 13.37
CA ASP A 350 17.18 -3.69 11.91
C ASP A 350 18.54 -3.50 11.23
N HIS A 351 19.43 -2.72 11.84
CA HIS A 351 20.81 -2.51 11.39
C HIS A 351 21.75 -2.11 12.55
N SER A 352 23.04 -2.07 12.23
CA SER A 352 24.07 -1.46 13.08
C SER A 352 24.21 0.03 12.76
N THR A 353 24.28 0.86 13.80
CA THR A 353 24.51 2.31 13.69
C THR A 353 25.72 2.66 14.55
N PRO A 354 26.92 2.84 13.96
CA PRO A 354 28.12 3.10 14.72
C PRO A 354 28.07 4.43 15.49
N SER A 355 28.32 4.37 16.80
CA SER A 355 28.42 5.52 17.70
C SER A 355 29.72 6.33 17.54
N GLY A 356 30.52 6.03 16.52
CA GLY A 356 31.72 6.79 16.17
C GLY A 356 32.02 6.74 14.67
N GLY A 357 32.92 7.63 14.24
CA GLY A 357 33.29 7.76 12.83
C GLY A 357 32.18 8.34 11.94
N PRO A 358 32.44 8.41 10.62
CA PRO A 358 31.61 9.18 9.69
C PRO A 358 30.40 8.43 9.14
N LEU A 359 30.30 7.11 9.37
CA LEU A 359 29.18 6.33 8.82
C LEU A 359 27.87 6.68 9.53
N VAL A 360 26.79 6.73 8.74
CA VAL A 360 25.43 6.85 9.26
C VAL A 360 25.00 5.48 9.78
N HIS A 361 24.83 4.50 8.89
CA HIS A 361 24.62 3.08 9.24
C HIS A 361 25.79 2.23 8.72
N SER A 362 25.92 1.02 9.24
CA SER A 362 26.94 0.07 8.83
C SER A 362 26.37 -1.34 8.57
N GLY A 363 27.18 -2.24 8.01
CA GLY A 363 26.74 -3.54 7.49
C GLY A 363 27.04 -4.73 8.40
N GLU A 364 27.46 -4.47 9.64
CA GLU A 364 27.66 -5.45 10.69
C GLU A 364 26.29 -6.04 11.10
N PRO A 365 26.19 -7.37 11.28
CA PRO A 365 24.96 -8.02 11.72
C PRO A 365 24.64 -7.65 13.17
N VAL A 366 23.37 -7.80 13.55
CA VAL A 366 22.86 -7.46 14.88
C VAL A 366 22.41 -8.70 15.64
N PRO A 367 22.46 -8.72 16.98
CA PRO A 367 22.02 -9.87 17.75
C PRO A 367 20.50 -10.03 17.69
N ILE A 368 20.03 -11.27 17.81
CA ILE A 368 18.60 -11.63 17.85
C ILE A 368 18.34 -12.70 18.90
N ILE A 369 17.23 -12.57 19.62
CA ILE A 369 16.72 -13.54 20.60
C ILE A 369 15.33 -14.00 20.18
N PHE A 370 15.08 -15.30 20.27
CA PHE A 370 13.73 -15.87 20.33
C PHE A 370 13.52 -16.41 21.76
N HIS A 371 12.40 -16.07 22.39
CA HIS A 371 12.03 -16.52 23.73
C HIS A 371 10.56 -16.94 23.78
N GLY A 372 10.26 -18.11 24.36
CA GLY A 372 8.94 -18.74 24.29
C GLY A 372 8.99 -20.27 24.47
N PRO A 373 7.83 -20.94 24.57
CA PRO A 373 7.75 -22.39 24.67
C PRO A 373 8.18 -23.09 23.37
N GLY A 374 8.80 -24.27 23.47
CA GLY A 374 9.17 -25.11 22.33
C GLY A 374 10.51 -24.76 21.65
N LEU A 375 11.17 -23.68 22.08
CA LEU A 375 12.46 -23.27 21.56
C LEU A 375 13.61 -24.20 21.96
N ARG A 376 14.62 -24.28 21.09
CA ARG A 376 15.91 -24.89 21.42
C ARG A 376 16.76 -23.87 22.18
N ARG A 377 16.70 -23.93 23.51
CA ARG A 377 17.55 -23.10 24.37
C ARG A 377 19.02 -23.44 24.14
N ASP A 378 19.83 -22.43 23.89
CA ASP A 378 21.27 -22.59 23.69
C ASP A 378 22.08 -22.21 24.95
N HIS A 379 23.40 -22.04 24.79
CA HIS A 379 24.31 -21.76 25.89
C HIS A 379 24.64 -20.28 26.06
N VAL A 380 24.12 -19.39 25.21
CA VAL A 380 24.36 -17.95 25.29
C VAL A 380 23.71 -17.42 26.58
N ARG A 381 24.43 -16.55 27.30
CA ARG A 381 24.02 -16.03 28.62
C ARG A 381 23.84 -14.52 28.68
N VAL A 382 24.33 -13.82 27.65
CA VAL A 382 24.42 -12.36 27.56
C VAL A 382 23.98 -11.96 26.16
N TYR A 383 23.21 -10.88 26.05
CA TYR A 383 22.69 -10.38 24.77
C TYR A 383 23.61 -9.30 24.19
N ASP A 384 24.48 -9.70 23.26
CA ASP A 384 25.42 -8.79 22.61
C ASP A 384 25.91 -9.32 21.25
N GLU A 385 26.57 -8.47 20.45
CA GLU A 385 27.07 -8.78 19.11
C GLU A 385 28.10 -9.93 19.07
N ILE A 386 28.80 -10.21 20.18
CA ILE A 386 29.90 -11.17 20.27
C ILE A 386 29.44 -12.51 20.86
N SER A 387 28.50 -12.48 21.80
CA SER A 387 27.93 -13.67 22.45
C SER A 387 26.88 -14.35 21.56
N ALA A 388 26.04 -13.58 20.89
CA ALA A 388 24.93 -14.09 20.07
C ALA A 388 25.32 -15.01 18.88
N PRO A 389 26.48 -14.87 18.20
CA PRO A 389 26.91 -15.78 17.13
C PRO A 389 27.06 -17.25 17.55
N ALA A 390 27.22 -17.53 18.86
CA ALA A 390 27.29 -18.89 19.39
C ALA A 390 25.91 -19.54 19.58
N GLY A 391 24.83 -18.82 19.30
CA GLY A 391 23.46 -19.27 19.51
C GLY A 391 22.92 -20.21 18.43
N ALA A 392 21.86 -20.93 18.77
CA ALA A 392 21.29 -21.99 17.94
C ALA A 392 20.53 -21.50 16.69
N LEU A 393 20.19 -20.20 16.60
CA LEU A 393 19.58 -19.60 15.40
C LEU A 393 20.60 -19.37 14.29
N GLY A 394 21.90 -19.31 14.62
CA GLY A 394 22.96 -19.04 13.66
C GLY A 394 22.90 -17.62 13.09
N MET A 395 23.05 -17.48 11.78
CA MET A 395 22.98 -16.21 11.05
C MET A 395 21.71 -16.16 10.21
N VAL A 396 20.72 -15.39 10.67
CA VAL A 396 19.41 -15.19 10.03
C VAL A 396 19.49 -14.02 9.05
N ARG A 397 18.88 -14.15 7.87
CA ARG A 397 18.92 -13.13 6.81
C ARG A 397 17.57 -12.86 6.18
N GLY A 398 17.27 -11.58 5.99
CA GLY A 398 16.09 -11.13 5.24
C GLY A 398 14.80 -11.81 5.69
N ASN A 399 14.12 -12.47 4.74
CA ASN A 399 12.83 -13.11 4.99
C ASN A 399 12.93 -14.37 5.87
N GLU A 400 14.12 -14.92 6.15
CA GLU A 400 14.27 -16.07 7.05
C GLU A 400 13.67 -15.79 8.44
N LEU A 401 13.68 -14.52 8.89
CA LEU A 401 13.10 -14.11 10.16
C LEU A 401 11.61 -14.46 10.26
N ILE A 402 10.80 -14.09 9.26
CA ILE A 402 9.36 -14.38 9.31
C ILE A 402 9.08 -15.88 9.16
N TYR A 403 9.94 -16.62 8.45
CA TYR A 403 9.83 -18.08 8.37
C TYR A 403 10.13 -18.73 9.72
N LEU A 404 11.13 -18.24 10.46
CA LEU A 404 11.39 -18.69 11.83
C LEU A 404 10.20 -18.37 12.74
N VAL A 405 9.60 -17.18 12.62
CA VAL A 405 8.37 -16.85 13.36
C VAL A 405 7.27 -17.85 13.02
N LEU A 406 6.97 -18.09 11.73
CA LEU A 406 5.93 -19.05 11.32
C LEU A 406 6.21 -20.49 11.81
N ASN A 407 7.48 -20.92 11.85
CA ASN A 407 7.86 -22.22 12.41
C ASN A 407 7.46 -22.31 13.89
N HIS A 408 7.78 -21.29 14.68
CA HIS A 408 7.47 -21.27 16.12
C HIS A 408 5.97 -21.09 16.40
N LEU A 409 5.23 -20.54 15.45
CA LEU A 409 3.78 -20.43 15.54
C LEU A 409 3.04 -21.70 15.07
N ASP A 410 3.75 -22.77 14.71
CA ASP A 410 3.21 -23.98 14.04
C ASP A 410 2.37 -23.64 12.79
N ARG A 411 2.74 -22.56 12.11
CA ARG A 411 2.07 -22.05 10.91
C ARG A 411 2.89 -22.16 9.66
N ILE A 412 4.12 -22.67 9.71
CA ILE A 412 4.93 -22.86 8.52
C ILE A 412 4.32 -23.95 7.63
N LYS A 413 4.29 -23.72 6.32
CA LYS A 413 3.88 -24.75 5.37
C LYS A 413 5.03 -25.71 5.08
N LEU A 414 4.74 -27.02 5.09
CA LEU A 414 5.67 -28.00 4.54
C LEU A 414 5.92 -27.70 3.06
N GLN A 415 7.19 -27.55 2.66
CA GLN A 415 7.52 -27.21 1.29
C GLN A 415 6.99 -28.26 0.30
N GLY A 416 6.31 -27.81 -0.75
CA GLY A 416 5.64 -28.67 -1.73
C GLY A 416 4.18 -29.02 -1.41
N LEU A 417 3.70 -28.79 -0.18
CA LEU A 417 2.28 -28.86 0.13
C LEU A 417 1.55 -27.71 -0.59
N MET A 418 0.49 -28.05 -1.32
CA MET A 418 -0.40 -27.11 -2.01
C MET A 418 -1.83 -27.26 -1.49
N ASP A 419 -2.05 -26.78 -0.27
CA ASP A 419 -3.36 -26.79 0.39
C ASP A 419 -4.29 -25.68 -0.14
N THR A 420 -3.75 -24.64 -0.76
CA THR A 420 -4.51 -23.65 -1.53
C THR A 420 -3.98 -23.53 -2.98
N PRO A 421 -4.74 -22.90 -3.91
CA PRO A 421 -4.25 -22.62 -5.26
C PRO A 421 -3.06 -21.66 -5.34
N ARG A 422 -2.72 -20.95 -4.25
CA ARG A 422 -1.58 -20.04 -4.16
C ARG A 422 -0.48 -20.69 -3.34
N ASP A 423 0.73 -20.66 -3.86
CA ASP A 423 1.91 -21.10 -3.12
C ASP A 423 2.25 -20.03 -2.07
N GLN A 424 1.87 -20.30 -0.82
CA GLN A 424 2.08 -19.42 0.33
C GLN A 424 3.00 -20.08 1.37
N PRO A 425 3.73 -19.31 2.19
CA PRO A 425 4.66 -19.85 3.19
C PRO A 425 3.98 -20.44 4.44
N TYR A 426 2.66 -20.29 4.59
CA TYR A 426 1.95 -20.67 5.81
C TYR A 426 0.87 -21.74 5.59
N TRP A 427 0.55 -22.45 6.68
CA TRP A 427 -0.45 -23.51 6.79
C TRP A 427 -1.24 -23.38 8.11
N PRO A 428 -2.50 -23.82 8.16
CA PRO A 428 -3.34 -24.16 7.02
C PRO A 428 -3.81 -22.90 6.29
N GLY A 429 -3.79 -22.95 4.97
CA GLY A 429 -4.48 -21.98 4.14
C GLY A 429 -5.98 -22.21 4.09
N VAL A 430 -6.70 -21.29 3.47
CA VAL A 430 -8.15 -21.40 3.27
C VAL A 430 -8.42 -22.44 2.19
N THR A 431 -8.73 -23.67 2.60
CA THR A 431 -8.95 -24.80 1.70
C THR A 431 -10.44 -24.96 1.37
N VAL A 432 -10.73 -25.42 0.14
CA VAL A 432 -12.10 -25.81 -0.24
C VAL A 432 -12.23 -27.31 0.04
N PRO A 433 -13.16 -27.74 0.91
CA PRO A 433 -13.35 -29.16 1.20
C PRO A 433 -13.72 -29.94 -0.05
N PHE A 434 -13.04 -31.07 -0.29
CA PHE A 434 -13.44 -32.02 -1.32
C PHE A 434 -14.78 -32.67 -0.92
N ARG A 435 -15.78 -32.57 -1.79
CA ARG A 435 -17.11 -33.15 -1.57
C ARG A 435 -17.36 -34.27 -2.56
N LEU A 436 -17.79 -35.42 -2.05
CA LEU A 436 -18.20 -36.55 -2.89
C LEU A 436 -19.49 -36.18 -3.65
N ALA A 437 -19.57 -36.55 -4.92
CA ALA A 437 -20.79 -36.35 -5.70
C ALA A 437 -21.96 -37.13 -5.06
N GLY A 438 -23.10 -36.47 -4.86
CA GLY A 438 -24.33 -37.09 -4.33
C GLY A 438 -24.51 -37.05 -2.80
N THR A 439 -23.57 -36.50 -2.03
CA THR A 439 -23.75 -36.31 -0.58
C THR A 439 -24.25 -34.91 -0.24
N GLU A 440 -25.47 -34.59 -0.67
CA GLU A 440 -26.18 -33.42 -0.16
C GLU A 440 -26.59 -33.68 1.30
N ARG A 441 -25.86 -33.13 2.27
CA ARG A 441 -26.42 -32.92 3.61
C ARG A 441 -27.26 -31.64 3.58
N PRO A 442 -28.44 -31.63 4.23
CA PRO A 442 -29.14 -30.38 4.49
C PRO A 442 -28.21 -29.46 5.27
N ALA A 443 -28.15 -28.19 4.88
CA ALA A 443 -27.29 -27.19 5.50
C ALA A 443 -27.53 -27.12 7.01
N ALA A 444 -26.60 -27.64 7.81
CA ALA A 444 -26.56 -27.36 9.23
C ALA A 444 -26.16 -25.89 9.39
N ALA A 445 -27.00 -25.13 10.09
CA ALA A 445 -26.73 -23.75 10.45
C ALA A 445 -25.38 -23.65 11.16
N ALA A 446 -24.42 -22.96 10.54
CA ALA A 446 -23.14 -22.66 11.16
C ALA A 446 -23.36 -21.68 12.34
N PRO A 447 -22.64 -21.86 13.46
CA PRO A 447 -22.77 -20.95 14.60
C PRO A 447 -22.18 -19.58 14.26
N ASN A 448 -22.85 -18.53 14.76
CA ASN A 448 -22.49 -17.13 14.64
C ASN A 448 -20.99 -16.86 14.86
N GLN A 449 -20.32 -16.33 13.84
CA GLN A 449 -19.12 -15.51 13.98
C GLN A 449 -19.37 -14.15 13.32
N PRO A 450 -18.84 -13.05 13.90
CA PRO A 450 -19.25 -11.70 13.52
C PRO A 450 -18.52 -11.24 12.25
N HIS A 451 -19.31 -10.71 11.33
CA HIS A 451 -18.95 -9.76 10.26
C HIS A 451 -17.57 -9.92 9.61
N ASN A 452 -17.50 -10.73 8.55
CA ASN A 452 -16.42 -10.64 7.57
C ASN A 452 -16.97 -10.71 6.14
N ARG A 453 -16.40 -9.92 5.24
CA ARG A 453 -16.84 -9.71 3.84
C ARG A 453 -17.07 -11.05 3.10
N PRO A 454 -18.06 -11.15 2.18
CA PRO A 454 -18.41 -12.42 1.55
C PRO A 454 -17.23 -12.99 0.75
N SER A 455 -16.88 -14.24 1.03
CA SER A 455 -16.00 -15.06 0.20
C SER A 455 -16.52 -15.09 -1.24
N LEU A 456 -15.66 -14.75 -2.21
CA LEU A 456 -15.95 -14.86 -3.65
C LEU A 456 -16.52 -16.25 -3.97
N ILE A 457 -17.70 -16.31 -4.60
CA ILE A 457 -18.47 -17.56 -4.75
C ILE A 457 -18.10 -18.33 -6.04
N TYR A 458 -17.71 -17.64 -7.12
CA TYR A 458 -17.52 -18.23 -8.46
C TYR A 458 -16.20 -17.83 -9.14
N PRO A 459 -15.51 -18.72 -9.88
CA PRO A 459 -14.34 -18.34 -10.67
C PRO A 459 -14.69 -17.29 -11.75
N THR A 460 -15.77 -17.53 -12.49
CA THR A 460 -16.25 -16.62 -13.54
C THR A 460 -17.75 -16.41 -13.41
N GLY A 461 -18.16 -15.15 -13.29
CA GLY A 461 -19.56 -14.74 -13.35
C GLY A 461 -19.87 -14.09 -14.70
N VAL A 462 -21.06 -14.33 -15.25
CA VAL A 462 -21.52 -13.72 -16.49
C VAL A 462 -22.74 -12.85 -16.18
N ILE A 463 -22.62 -11.54 -16.36
CA ILE A 463 -23.75 -10.60 -16.35
C ILE A 463 -23.98 -10.14 -17.79
N HIS A 464 -25.24 -9.93 -18.18
CA HIS A 464 -25.55 -9.34 -19.46
C HIS A 464 -26.57 -8.20 -19.36
N GLY A 465 -26.46 -7.22 -20.25
CA GLY A 465 -27.37 -6.07 -20.29
C GLY A 465 -27.33 -5.34 -21.63
N ARG A 466 -28.35 -4.52 -21.89
CA ARG A 466 -28.40 -3.67 -23.10
C ARG A 466 -27.55 -2.42 -22.96
N PHE A 467 -27.54 -1.83 -21.77
CA PHE A 467 -26.78 -0.63 -21.41
C PHE A 467 -27.02 0.57 -22.36
N GLN A 468 -28.30 0.91 -22.59
CA GLN A 468 -28.76 1.97 -23.50
C GLN A 468 -29.52 3.08 -22.76
N ILE A 469 -29.02 3.75 -21.72
CA ILE A 469 -27.63 4.04 -21.33
C ILE A 469 -27.35 3.36 -19.98
N LEU A 470 -26.08 3.08 -19.65
CA LEU A 470 -25.70 2.50 -18.36
C LEU A 470 -26.00 3.52 -17.24
N HIS A 471 -26.67 3.08 -16.18
CA HIS A 471 -27.13 3.93 -15.07
C HIS A 471 -26.76 3.34 -13.71
N ASN A 472 -26.97 4.08 -12.62
CA ASN A 472 -26.52 3.69 -11.28
C ASN A 472 -27.06 2.33 -10.82
N ASP A 473 -28.29 1.95 -11.18
CA ASP A 473 -28.79 0.61 -10.86
C ASP A 473 -28.14 -0.52 -11.69
N HIS A 474 -27.69 -0.24 -12.92
CA HIS A 474 -26.86 -1.19 -13.67
C HIS A 474 -25.49 -1.36 -13.00
N LEU A 475 -24.90 -0.27 -12.48
CA LEU A 475 -23.63 -0.35 -11.76
C LEU A 475 -23.78 -1.20 -10.49
N LYS A 476 -24.83 -0.98 -9.68
CA LYS A 476 -25.14 -1.83 -8.52
C LYS A 476 -25.21 -3.31 -8.89
N TYR A 477 -25.86 -3.63 -10.01
CA TYR A 477 -25.97 -5.00 -10.51
C TYR A 477 -24.63 -5.60 -10.94
N LEU A 478 -23.82 -4.84 -11.67
CA LEU A 478 -22.50 -5.28 -12.08
C LEU A 478 -21.56 -5.52 -10.88
N LEU A 479 -21.60 -4.62 -9.89
CA LEU A 479 -20.80 -4.76 -8.67
C LEU A 479 -21.28 -5.92 -7.79
N ALA A 480 -22.59 -6.11 -7.65
CA ALA A 480 -23.15 -7.26 -6.95
C ALA A 480 -22.70 -8.57 -7.60
N GLY A 481 -22.69 -8.63 -8.94
CA GLY A 481 -22.16 -9.80 -9.64
C GLY A 481 -20.66 -9.97 -9.47
N LYS A 482 -19.88 -8.89 -9.56
CA LYS A 482 -18.43 -8.93 -9.32
C LYS A 482 -18.10 -9.43 -7.92
N ALA A 483 -18.88 -9.05 -6.91
CA ALA A 483 -18.68 -9.52 -5.53
C ALA A 483 -18.84 -11.04 -5.41
N LEU A 484 -19.57 -11.68 -6.32
CA LEU A 484 -19.75 -13.12 -6.36
C LEU A 484 -18.73 -13.84 -7.23
N CYS A 485 -17.87 -13.15 -7.99
CA CYS A 485 -16.94 -13.83 -8.89
C CYS A 485 -15.54 -13.23 -8.96
N ARG A 486 -14.53 -14.08 -9.18
CA ARG A 486 -13.15 -13.62 -9.41
C ARG A 486 -13.07 -12.79 -10.69
N HIS A 487 -13.57 -13.32 -11.81
CA HIS A 487 -13.64 -12.62 -13.10
C HIS A 487 -15.09 -12.38 -13.53
N LEU A 488 -15.45 -11.14 -13.86
CA LEU A 488 -16.79 -10.79 -14.35
C LEU A 488 -16.80 -10.62 -15.87
N VAL A 489 -17.51 -11.48 -16.59
CA VAL A 489 -17.81 -11.28 -18.01
C VAL A 489 -19.10 -10.47 -18.13
N VAL A 490 -19.02 -9.30 -18.76
CA VAL A 490 -20.15 -8.41 -19.04
C VAL A 490 -20.52 -8.54 -20.52
N GLY A 491 -21.60 -9.27 -20.79
CA GLY A 491 -22.19 -9.45 -22.11
C GLY A 491 -23.08 -8.28 -22.52
N ILE A 492 -22.72 -7.58 -23.59
CA ILE A 492 -23.57 -6.53 -24.17
C ILE A 492 -24.57 -7.19 -25.12
N THR A 493 -25.84 -7.19 -24.70
CA THR A 493 -26.95 -7.73 -25.49
C THR A 493 -27.26 -6.88 -26.71
N ASN A 494 -27.77 -7.54 -27.76
CA ASN A 494 -28.06 -6.96 -29.07
C ASN A 494 -26.86 -6.14 -29.60
N PRO A 495 -25.69 -6.78 -29.76
CA PRO A 495 -24.49 -6.10 -30.24
C PRO A 495 -24.66 -5.60 -31.68
N ASP A 496 -25.40 -6.35 -32.50
CA ASP A 496 -25.81 -5.98 -33.86
C ASP A 496 -27.35 -5.81 -33.92
N PRO A 497 -27.85 -4.58 -34.12
CA PRO A 497 -29.28 -4.33 -34.26
C PRO A 497 -29.94 -5.06 -35.44
N LEU A 498 -29.22 -5.32 -36.54
CA LEU A 498 -29.77 -5.93 -37.77
C LEU A 498 -29.95 -7.45 -37.66
N LEU A 499 -29.22 -8.08 -36.73
CA LEU A 499 -29.26 -9.53 -36.49
C LEU A 499 -30.13 -9.92 -35.29
N THR A 500 -30.84 -8.96 -34.70
CA THR A 500 -31.72 -9.21 -33.56
C THR A 500 -33.05 -9.78 -34.07
N LYS A 501 -33.34 -11.06 -33.81
CA LYS A 501 -34.64 -11.68 -34.13
C LYS A 501 -35.78 -10.94 -33.41
N PRO A 502 -36.88 -10.57 -34.09
CA PRO A 502 -38.07 -10.04 -33.43
C PRO A 502 -38.70 -11.13 -32.54
N GLU A 503 -39.01 -10.81 -31.29
CA GLU A 503 -39.86 -11.64 -30.42
C GLU A 503 -41.25 -10.98 -30.28
N ASP A 504 -42.32 -11.78 -30.23
CA ASP A 504 -43.75 -11.37 -30.28
C ASP A 504 -44.25 -10.49 -29.11
N ASN A 505 -43.37 -9.90 -28.29
CA ASN A 505 -43.78 -9.02 -27.20
C ASN A 505 -42.69 -8.01 -26.78
N ASP A 506 -42.04 -7.39 -27.77
CA ASP A 506 -40.79 -6.66 -27.57
C ASP A 506 -40.94 -5.22 -27.03
N GLY A 507 -42.15 -4.73 -26.73
CA GLY A 507 -42.38 -3.46 -26.02
C GLY A 507 -41.61 -2.24 -26.57
N GLY A 508 -41.42 -2.16 -27.90
CA GLY A 508 -40.65 -1.09 -28.58
C GLY A 508 -39.13 -1.15 -28.38
N ARG A 509 -38.58 -2.27 -27.88
CA ARG A 509 -37.14 -2.43 -27.56
C ARG A 509 -36.22 -2.51 -28.78
N SER A 510 -36.76 -2.77 -29.96
CA SER A 510 -36.03 -2.83 -31.23
C SER A 510 -36.04 -1.51 -32.01
N ASP A 511 -36.74 -0.47 -31.52
CA ASP A 511 -36.74 0.86 -32.14
C ASP A 511 -35.31 1.48 -32.11
N PRO A 512 -34.83 2.09 -33.20
CA PRO A 512 -33.62 2.93 -33.20
C PRO A 512 -33.55 3.92 -32.03
N SER A 513 -34.68 4.52 -31.62
CA SER A 513 -34.76 5.45 -30.48
C SER A 513 -34.50 4.77 -29.12
N ALA A 514 -34.70 3.46 -29.04
CA ALA A 514 -34.43 2.64 -27.87
C ALA A 514 -32.97 2.14 -27.80
N ASN A 515 -32.22 2.24 -28.90
CA ASN A 515 -30.85 1.73 -29.03
C ASN A 515 -29.89 2.78 -29.66
N PRO A 516 -29.75 3.97 -29.06
CA PRO A 516 -28.97 5.06 -29.65
C PRO A 516 -27.45 4.79 -29.68
N LEU A 517 -26.93 3.88 -28.86
CA LEU A 517 -25.50 3.55 -28.77
C LEU A 517 -25.17 2.27 -29.56
N SER A 518 -24.07 2.31 -30.31
CA SER A 518 -23.44 1.13 -30.90
C SER A 518 -22.92 0.15 -29.85
N TYR A 519 -22.57 -1.07 -30.25
CA TYR A 519 -21.85 -2.00 -29.36
C TYR A 519 -20.53 -1.38 -28.85
N TYR A 520 -19.78 -0.72 -29.72
CA TYR A 520 -18.47 -0.14 -29.37
C TYR A 520 -18.59 0.95 -28.30
N GLU A 521 -19.52 1.89 -28.47
CA GLU A 521 -19.80 2.94 -27.48
C GLU A 521 -20.23 2.33 -26.13
N ARG A 522 -21.11 1.31 -26.15
CA ARG A 522 -21.51 0.61 -24.92
C ARG A 522 -20.35 -0.12 -24.26
N ALA A 523 -19.45 -0.72 -25.03
CA ALA A 523 -18.28 -1.41 -24.50
C ALA A 523 -17.30 -0.46 -23.83
N LEU A 524 -17.05 0.71 -24.43
CA LEU A 524 -16.24 1.77 -23.83
C LEU A 524 -16.89 2.30 -22.55
N MET A 525 -18.20 2.56 -22.57
CA MET A 525 -18.94 3.03 -21.41
C MET A 525 -18.90 2.04 -20.24
N VAL A 526 -19.17 0.75 -20.49
CA VAL A 526 -19.07 -0.29 -19.45
C VAL A 526 -17.67 -0.36 -18.86
N ARG A 527 -16.62 -0.31 -19.70
CA ARG A 527 -15.22 -0.32 -19.23
C ARG A 527 -14.89 0.90 -18.38
N ALA A 528 -15.32 2.10 -18.80
CA ALA A 528 -15.10 3.33 -18.06
C ALA A 528 -15.78 3.28 -16.69
N VAL A 529 -17.04 2.86 -16.65
CA VAL A 529 -17.83 2.74 -15.42
C VAL A 529 -17.23 1.71 -14.45
N LEU A 530 -16.80 0.55 -14.92
CA LEU A 530 -16.22 -0.47 -14.04
C LEU A 530 -14.83 -0.05 -13.50
N ARG A 531 -14.05 0.68 -14.29
CA ARG A 531 -12.78 1.26 -13.83
C ARG A 531 -12.99 2.37 -12.81
N GLU A 532 -13.97 3.25 -13.03
CA GLU A 532 -14.40 4.27 -12.05
C GLU A 532 -14.81 3.62 -10.73
N ALA A 533 -15.49 2.47 -10.79
CA ALA A 533 -15.89 1.70 -9.62
C ALA A 533 -14.77 0.87 -8.98
N GLY A 534 -13.51 1.02 -9.45
CA GLY A 534 -12.33 0.42 -8.84
C GLY A 534 -11.98 -1.00 -9.31
N LEU A 535 -12.60 -1.52 -10.38
CA LEU A 535 -12.24 -2.82 -10.94
C LEU A 535 -11.05 -2.70 -11.90
N ALA A 536 -10.07 -3.60 -11.79
CA ALA A 536 -8.94 -3.64 -12.69
C ALA A 536 -9.34 -4.22 -14.07
N PRO A 537 -8.66 -3.87 -15.18
CA PRO A 537 -8.98 -4.41 -16.50
C PRO A 537 -8.90 -5.95 -16.63
N HIS A 538 -8.20 -6.61 -15.72
CA HIS A 538 -8.09 -8.08 -15.68
C HIS A 538 -9.16 -8.74 -14.80
N ASP A 539 -9.96 -7.97 -14.08
CA ASP A 539 -11.06 -8.46 -13.23
C ASP A 539 -12.36 -8.68 -14.01
N PHE A 540 -12.42 -8.16 -15.24
CA PHE A 540 -13.61 -8.25 -16.08
C PHE A 540 -13.29 -8.30 -17.56
N SER A 541 -14.27 -8.75 -18.35
CA SER A 541 -14.24 -8.67 -19.81
C SER A 541 -15.55 -8.13 -20.31
N VAL A 542 -15.52 -7.33 -21.38
CA VAL A 542 -16.74 -6.82 -22.03
C VAL A 542 -16.80 -7.41 -23.43
N VAL A 543 -17.85 -8.19 -23.68
CA VAL A 543 -17.99 -9.04 -24.87
C VAL A 543 -19.36 -8.84 -25.53
N PRO A 544 -19.52 -9.11 -26.83
CA PRO A 544 -20.83 -9.23 -27.45
C PRO A 544 -21.61 -10.39 -26.80
N PHE A 545 -22.92 -10.24 -26.60
CA PHE A 545 -23.74 -11.35 -26.12
C PHE A 545 -25.08 -11.41 -26.87
N PRO A 546 -25.15 -12.17 -27.98
CA PRO A 546 -26.36 -12.24 -28.80
C PRO A 546 -27.43 -13.09 -28.11
N ILE A 547 -28.15 -12.49 -27.14
CA ILE A 547 -29.07 -13.17 -26.22
C ILE A 547 -30.21 -13.96 -26.90
N ASN A 548 -30.54 -13.63 -28.16
CA ASN A 548 -31.58 -14.32 -28.94
C ASN A 548 -31.02 -15.43 -29.86
N LEU A 549 -29.70 -15.67 -29.82
CA LEU A 549 -29.00 -16.71 -30.59
C LEU A 549 -28.13 -17.57 -29.65
N PRO A 550 -28.74 -18.47 -28.85
CA PRO A 550 -28.03 -19.33 -27.91
C PRO A 550 -26.89 -20.14 -28.52
N GLU A 551 -27.03 -20.53 -29.79
CA GLU A 551 -26.03 -21.24 -30.58
C GLU A 551 -24.69 -20.48 -30.67
N LEU A 552 -24.68 -19.16 -30.45
CA LEU A 552 -23.48 -18.34 -30.52
C LEU A 552 -22.78 -18.13 -29.17
N TYR A 553 -23.37 -18.54 -28.03
CA TYR A 553 -22.84 -18.21 -26.71
C TYR A 553 -21.40 -18.69 -26.50
N ALA A 554 -21.09 -19.91 -26.94
CA ALA A 554 -19.76 -20.51 -26.79
C ALA A 554 -18.64 -19.73 -27.50
N HIS A 555 -18.97 -18.83 -28.43
CA HIS A 555 -17.99 -17.99 -29.12
C HIS A 555 -17.66 -16.70 -28.36
N TYR A 556 -18.48 -16.32 -27.37
CA TYR A 556 -18.35 -15.01 -26.70
C TYR A 556 -18.24 -15.09 -25.18
N VAL A 557 -18.80 -16.13 -24.55
CA VAL A 557 -18.81 -16.27 -23.09
C VAL A 557 -18.36 -17.68 -22.67
N PRO A 558 -17.71 -17.82 -21.49
CA PRO A 558 -17.34 -19.11 -20.96
C PRO A 558 -18.58 -19.89 -20.50
N MET A 559 -18.86 -21.01 -21.16
CA MET A 559 -20.07 -21.81 -20.95
C MET A 559 -20.12 -22.50 -19.57
N ASP A 560 -18.96 -22.67 -18.93
CA ASP A 560 -18.81 -23.21 -17.59
C ASP A 560 -18.97 -22.15 -16.47
N GLY A 561 -19.04 -20.87 -16.85
CA GLY A 561 -19.29 -19.72 -15.98
C GLY A 561 -20.72 -19.68 -15.42
N VAL A 562 -20.91 -18.91 -14.34
CA VAL A 562 -22.23 -18.76 -13.69
C VAL A 562 -22.92 -17.50 -14.18
N PHE A 563 -24.06 -17.67 -14.84
CA PHE A 563 -24.90 -16.59 -15.34
C PHE A 563 -25.70 -15.95 -14.20
N LEU A 564 -25.32 -14.72 -13.85
CA LEU A 564 -25.87 -13.97 -12.75
C LEU A 564 -27.07 -13.16 -13.27
N LEU A 565 -28.27 -13.44 -12.75
CA LEU A 565 -29.53 -12.93 -13.28
C LEU A 565 -30.31 -12.15 -12.23
N SER A 566 -31.08 -11.18 -12.71
CA SER A 566 -32.07 -10.43 -11.95
C SER A 566 -33.47 -10.75 -12.46
N ILE A 567 -34.39 -11.11 -11.57
CA ILE A 567 -35.79 -11.40 -11.95
C ILE A 567 -36.68 -10.25 -11.50
N TYR A 568 -37.23 -9.50 -12.47
CA TYR A 568 -38.11 -8.34 -12.25
C TYR A 568 -39.54 -8.56 -12.76
N ASP A 569 -39.75 -9.54 -13.64
CA ASP A 569 -41.01 -9.80 -14.34
C ASP A 569 -41.06 -11.25 -14.87
N ASP A 570 -42.18 -11.65 -15.46
CA ASP A 570 -42.33 -12.97 -16.08
C ASP A 570 -41.37 -13.21 -17.24
N TRP A 571 -40.84 -12.14 -17.86
CA TRP A 571 -39.77 -12.23 -18.86
C TRP A 571 -38.43 -12.66 -18.22
N GLY A 572 -38.09 -12.13 -17.04
CA GLY A 572 -36.94 -12.59 -16.24
C GLY A 572 -37.06 -14.07 -15.84
N LYS A 573 -38.28 -14.55 -15.54
CA LYS A 573 -38.53 -15.98 -15.25
C LYS A 573 -38.36 -16.86 -16.48
N ARG A 574 -38.88 -16.44 -17.64
CA ARG A 574 -38.68 -17.17 -18.92
C ARG A 574 -37.21 -17.26 -19.30
N LYS A 575 -36.45 -16.17 -19.13
CA LYS A 575 -35.01 -16.17 -19.39
C LYS A 575 -34.23 -17.13 -18.51
N LEU A 576 -34.55 -17.18 -17.21
CA LEU A 576 -33.96 -18.17 -16.31
C LEU A 576 -34.26 -19.59 -16.80
N GLY A 577 -35.52 -19.87 -17.17
CA GLY A 577 -35.91 -21.15 -17.75
C GLY A 577 -35.14 -21.52 -19.02
N ASN A 578 -34.96 -20.58 -19.94
CA ASN A 578 -34.19 -20.79 -21.17
C ASN A 578 -32.70 -21.08 -20.88
N PHE A 579 -32.09 -20.38 -19.93
CA PHE A 579 -30.68 -20.62 -19.58
C PHE A 579 -30.51 -21.99 -18.92
N GLN A 580 -31.46 -22.38 -18.07
CA GLN A 580 -31.48 -23.70 -17.44
C GLN A 580 -31.71 -24.82 -18.45
N SER A 581 -32.59 -24.63 -19.45
CA SER A 581 -32.81 -25.64 -20.51
C SER A 581 -31.59 -25.84 -21.41
N LEU A 582 -30.72 -24.83 -21.51
CA LEU A 582 -29.44 -24.90 -22.21
C LEU A 582 -28.31 -25.50 -21.35
N GLY A 583 -28.60 -25.92 -20.11
CA GLY A 583 -27.62 -26.49 -19.19
C GLY A 583 -26.65 -25.47 -18.58
N LEU A 584 -26.94 -24.17 -18.70
CA LEU A 584 -26.09 -23.11 -18.14
C LEU A 584 -26.26 -23.02 -16.62
N LYS A 585 -25.15 -22.80 -15.91
CA LYS A 585 -25.19 -22.52 -14.47
C LYS A 585 -25.75 -21.13 -14.25
N THR A 586 -26.77 -20.99 -13.41
CA THR A 586 -27.43 -19.71 -13.14
C THR A 586 -27.46 -19.37 -11.66
N HIS A 587 -27.31 -18.10 -11.30
CA HIS A 587 -27.50 -17.57 -9.95
C HIS A 587 -28.41 -16.35 -10.01
N VAL A 588 -29.49 -16.34 -9.22
CA VAL A 588 -30.42 -15.20 -9.16
C VAL A 588 -29.96 -14.25 -8.05
N LEU A 589 -29.47 -13.07 -8.42
CA LEU A 589 -29.00 -12.04 -7.50
C LEU A 589 -30.13 -11.43 -6.67
N TRP A 590 -31.30 -11.23 -7.29
CA TRP A 590 -32.48 -10.73 -6.61
C TRP A 590 -33.77 -11.09 -7.36
N ARG A 591 -34.87 -11.17 -6.60
CA ARG A 591 -36.25 -11.19 -7.09
C ARG A 591 -36.90 -9.91 -6.58
N VAL A 592 -37.17 -8.97 -7.48
CA VAL A 592 -37.65 -7.63 -7.13
C VAL A 592 -39.08 -7.49 -7.66
N SER A 593 -39.98 -6.92 -6.85
CA SER A 593 -41.37 -6.71 -7.27
C SER A 593 -41.46 -5.59 -8.33
N PRO A 594 -42.48 -5.59 -9.21
CA PRO A 594 -42.63 -4.54 -10.24
C PRO A 594 -42.69 -3.11 -9.68
N ASP A 595 -43.13 -2.96 -8.42
CA ASP A 595 -43.34 -1.69 -7.73
C ASP A 595 -42.04 -1.07 -7.17
N GLU A 596 -40.94 -1.83 -7.14
CA GLU A 596 -39.62 -1.39 -6.65
C GLU A 596 -38.63 -1.03 -7.77
N LYS A 597 -39.14 -0.82 -9.00
CA LYS A 597 -38.32 -0.55 -10.17
C LYS A 597 -37.74 0.85 -10.11
N GLY A 598 -36.44 0.93 -9.79
CA GLY A 598 -35.67 2.18 -9.70
C GLY A 598 -35.43 2.88 -11.04
N ILE A 599 -34.17 3.19 -11.34
CA ILE A 599 -33.79 3.99 -12.50
C ILE A 599 -34.02 3.21 -13.79
N SER A 600 -34.72 3.82 -14.75
CA SER A 600 -34.93 3.26 -16.09
C SER A 600 -34.11 4.00 -17.13
N ALA A 601 -33.37 3.25 -17.95
CA ALA A 601 -32.68 3.77 -19.12
C ALA A 601 -33.59 4.55 -20.08
N ALA A 602 -34.87 4.18 -20.18
CA ALA A 602 -35.84 4.93 -20.99
C ALA A 602 -36.11 6.33 -20.44
N ASP A 603 -36.11 6.50 -19.11
CA ASP A 603 -36.29 7.81 -18.49
C ASP A 603 -35.09 8.72 -18.75
N ILE A 604 -33.87 8.17 -18.68
CA ILE A 604 -32.64 8.90 -19.01
C ILE A 604 -32.67 9.38 -20.47
N ARG A 605 -33.06 8.52 -21.42
CA ARG A 605 -33.20 8.91 -22.84
C ARG A 605 -34.26 10.00 -23.04
N ARG A 606 -35.41 9.93 -22.35
CA ARG A 606 -36.42 11.00 -22.40
C ARG A 606 -35.91 12.31 -21.83
N ARG A 607 -35.17 12.27 -20.72
CA ARG A 607 -34.55 13.47 -20.12
C ARG A 607 -33.55 14.11 -21.07
N LEU A 608 -32.69 13.31 -21.72
CA LEU A 608 -31.77 13.75 -22.77
C LEU A 608 -32.50 14.45 -23.94
N ILE A 609 -33.59 13.87 -24.45
CA ILE A 609 -34.38 14.48 -25.53
C ILE A 609 -34.96 15.83 -25.10
N SER A 610 -35.52 15.88 -23.89
CA SER A 610 -36.19 17.07 -23.33
C SER A 610 -35.27 18.11 -22.66
N GLY A 611 -33.95 17.91 -22.68
CA GLY A 611 -32.98 18.80 -22.01
C GLY A 611 -33.09 18.85 -20.49
N ARG A 612 -33.73 17.85 -19.85
CA ARG A 612 -33.87 17.78 -18.38
C ARG A 612 -32.62 17.18 -17.72
N PRO A 613 -32.29 17.55 -16.46
CA PRO A 613 -31.15 16.99 -15.74
C PRO A 613 -31.22 15.47 -15.62
N TRP A 614 -30.14 14.79 -15.97
CA TRP A 614 -30.04 13.32 -16.01
C TRP A 614 -28.71 12.77 -15.46
N GLN A 615 -27.70 13.63 -15.30
CA GLN A 615 -26.34 13.27 -14.90
C GLN A 615 -26.30 12.57 -13.52
N HIS A 616 -27.20 12.93 -12.60
CA HIS A 616 -27.33 12.29 -11.29
C HIS A 616 -27.83 10.83 -11.32
N LEU A 617 -28.35 10.37 -12.46
CA LEU A 617 -28.90 9.02 -12.63
C LEU A 617 -27.86 8.01 -13.14
N VAL A 618 -26.68 8.48 -13.52
CA VAL A 618 -25.61 7.68 -14.13
C VAL A 618 -24.29 7.83 -13.34
N PRO A 619 -23.34 6.90 -13.50
CA PRO A 619 -21.99 7.05 -12.94
C PRO A 619 -21.25 8.26 -13.54
N GLY A 620 -20.25 8.79 -12.84
CA GLY A 620 -19.57 10.04 -13.19
C GLY A 620 -18.80 9.98 -14.52
N SER A 621 -18.40 8.79 -14.96
CA SER A 621 -17.75 8.55 -16.26
C SER A 621 -18.72 8.59 -17.45
N VAL A 622 -20.03 8.51 -17.23
CA VAL A 622 -21.03 8.44 -18.32
C VAL A 622 -21.32 9.82 -18.96
N PRO A 623 -21.52 10.92 -18.21
CA PRO A 623 -21.75 12.25 -18.77
C PRO A 623 -20.76 12.68 -19.87
N PRO A 624 -19.43 12.65 -19.65
CA PRO A 624 -18.48 13.09 -20.68
C PRO A 624 -18.58 12.24 -21.96
N LEU A 625 -18.77 10.92 -21.84
CA LEU A 625 -18.92 10.04 -23.00
C LEU A 625 -20.18 10.34 -23.82
N ILE A 626 -21.29 10.65 -23.14
CA ILE A 626 -22.57 10.98 -23.79
C ILE A 626 -22.49 12.32 -24.52
N GLU A 627 -21.75 13.28 -23.97
CA GLU A 627 -21.47 14.58 -24.58
C GLU A 627 -20.54 14.42 -25.80
N ASP A 628 -19.42 13.71 -25.65
CA ASP A 628 -18.45 13.45 -26.71
C ASP A 628 -19.09 12.75 -27.92
N TRP A 629 -19.97 11.77 -27.67
CA TRP A 629 -20.65 11.02 -28.73
C TRP A 629 -21.90 11.71 -29.27
N LYS A 630 -22.22 12.91 -28.77
CA LYS A 630 -23.39 13.73 -29.16
C LYS A 630 -24.70 12.95 -29.13
N VAL A 631 -24.89 12.14 -28.08
CA VAL A 631 -26.01 11.19 -28.00
C VAL A 631 -27.35 11.92 -27.85
N ALA A 632 -27.37 13.09 -27.19
CA ALA A 632 -28.57 13.92 -27.08
C ALA A 632 -29.08 14.37 -28.46
N GLU A 633 -28.17 14.90 -29.31
CA GLU A 633 -28.50 15.31 -30.68
C GLU A 633 -28.98 14.14 -31.53
N ARG A 634 -28.33 12.97 -31.37
CA ARG A 634 -28.70 11.72 -32.05
C ARG A 634 -30.11 11.29 -31.69
N LEU A 635 -30.44 11.30 -30.40
CA LEU A 635 -31.78 10.96 -29.90
C LEU A 635 -32.85 11.94 -30.37
N GLN A 636 -32.57 13.25 -30.38
CA GLN A 636 -33.49 14.27 -30.89
C GLN A 636 -33.76 14.13 -32.40
N ARG A 637 -32.75 13.69 -33.17
CA ARG A 637 -32.91 13.39 -34.60
C ARG A 637 -33.78 12.15 -34.83
N LEU A 638 -33.49 11.05 -34.11
CA LEU A 638 -34.26 9.82 -34.18
C LEU A 638 -35.71 10.02 -33.74
N HIS A 639 -35.96 10.88 -32.74
CA HIS A 639 -37.31 11.19 -32.27
C HIS A 639 -38.12 12.02 -33.29
N ARG A 640 -37.49 12.97 -33.99
CA ARG A 640 -38.13 13.72 -35.08
C ARG A 640 -38.51 12.81 -36.25
N ASN A 641 -37.60 11.94 -36.68
CA ASN A 641 -37.85 11.01 -37.79
C ASN A 641 -38.89 9.92 -37.50
N ALA A 642 -39.24 9.69 -36.22
CA ALA A 642 -40.29 8.75 -35.82
C ALA A 642 -41.65 9.43 -35.57
N SER A 643 -41.69 10.77 -35.59
CA SER A 643 -42.90 11.59 -35.41
C SER A 643 -43.41 12.19 -36.74
N GLU A 644 -42.66 12.01 -37.82
CA GLU A 644 -43.06 12.15 -39.24
C GLU A 644 -43.46 10.77 -39.77
#